data_AF-A0A3E0W1K2-F1
#
_entry.id   AF-A0A3E0W1K2-F1
#
_cell.length_a   1.000
_cell.length_b   1.000
_cell.length_c   1.000
_cell.angle_alpha   90.00
_cell.angle_beta   90.00
_cell.angle_gamma   90.00
#
_symmetry.space_group_name_H-M   'P 1'
#
loop_
_entity.id
_entity.type
_entity.pdbx_description
1 polymer ?
#
loop_
_entity_poly.entity_id
_entity_poly.type
_entity_poly.pdbx_seq_one_letter_code
_entity_poly.pdbx_strand_id
1 'polypeptide(L)'
;MRELLMGENLYGDPSLALRELYQNAVDACRLATARREFVDPDRHSSLDSDDRDDSDDNSDGDIHDASAMAIEIEIEQGVDAAGRAFVDFVDTGAGMGPAEFEQAFCQAGVRASDLSERIEEAAAFAKADPPVELWQNSRFGIGVLSYFMIADALTVTTTRLNRDGSVGDALRAHIPGPTAEFDLNRDAPAPSHGTRVRLWLKPGMNVSALTTLRNLVLVCPFRLRVSDRDSLEHRWAPGVLNRGSALLPGVADAVRTGPELWWTSGWGAVLADGIWIDASRSGMVVNLAGPSAPPLTADRRRAVRLDEGVIDALAVGRAAAAIDQAWHIVGDPGWLSRTSAFSLKIADALVLRAIEHQPTRSHLHGHEYAIGVAGYTLGDEYSGPAGHTDSVLQWRFSRLRSGGMFEAVGIAPTETAPVPALPSDAVFLGAAGGSQQIGTTDAASPWFGSAASVYEAERLLGHPVARIVERARELGLRVPRDADSLPESDPIVRASLSFNGRADADGEPLPVTGLAILLCARQLDVSTEQVVAALDARGIDFADRARTLHSSPLSPGVLRAMSENGEGIAPWRNAVWMIGLEHIVAASRASGLTVATLLAELRALGFAKLPDLELDGKDVTDGDLVLLSCDQDSRSPFYDRSQPMPGERMAEAAERLGLSEETLASRLASFGVSVVTTPRRPPSVGLTKKKVLKLLGMSTKQRAAVTAHDLARISRDGDGEAPWLDPRKTVPAWVVAGSALRDGSVGVVVSELRELGYTVEDPRTAPLTAVPGTQGGSPSRATDTPAAPGGPPAGAGGQ
;
A
#
# COMPACT_ATOMS: atom_id res chain seq x y z
N MET A 1 -7.91 41.60 5.41
CA MET A 1 -6.98 40.53 4.98
C MET A 1 -6.35 39.81 6.18
N ARG A 2 -5.75 40.52 7.16
CA ARG A 2 -5.31 39.91 8.44
C ARG A 2 -6.46 39.21 9.19
N GLU A 3 -7.65 39.80 9.33
CA GLU A 3 -8.81 39.13 9.96
C GLU A 3 -9.28 37.87 9.22
N LEU A 4 -9.05 37.79 7.90
CA LEU A 4 -9.40 36.63 7.08
C LEU A 4 -8.39 35.46 7.27
N LEU A 5 -7.15 35.78 7.67
CA LEU A 5 -6.12 34.82 8.07
C LEU A 5 -6.23 34.42 9.56
N MET A 6 -6.94 35.22 10.36
CA MET A 6 -7.15 35.04 11.81
C MET A 6 -8.51 34.40 12.15
N GLY A 7 -9.34 34.09 11.16
CA GLY A 7 -10.66 33.52 11.37
C GLY A 7 -10.59 32.03 11.74
N GLU A 8 -11.56 31.59 12.56
CA GLU A 8 -11.78 30.19 12.99
C GLU A 8 -11.78 29.16 11.84
N ASN A 9 -11.92 29.59 10.59
CA ASN A 9 -11.93 28.76 9.39
C ASN A 9 -10.55 28.30 8.87
N LEU A 10 -9.42 28.84 9.36
CA LEU A 10 -8.06 28.42 8.94
C LEU A 10 -7.33 27.59 10.00
N TYR A 11 -7.63 27.80 11.28
CA TYR A 11 -6.97 27.15 12.41
C TYR A 11 -7.96 26.86 13.55
N GLY A 12 -8.72 25.78 13.44
CA GLY A 12 -9.69 25.36 14.47
C GLY A 12 -9.11 24.54 15.63
N ASP A 13 -7.79 24.28 15.65
CA ASP A 13 -7.18 23.33 16.58
C ASP A 13 -6.05 23.96 17.42
N PRO A 14 -6.21 24.05 18.76
CA PRO A 14 -5.19 24.52 19.71
C PRO A 14 -3.81 23.86 19.57
N SER A 15 -3.74 22.62 19.09
CA SER A 15 -2.49 21.89 18.91
C SER A 15 -1.55 22.52 17.88
N LEU A 16 -2.09 23.30 16.94
CA LEU A 16 -1.30 23.98 15.92
C LEU A 16 -0.41 25.07 16.54
N ALA A 17 -0.92 25.86 17.49
CA ALA A 17 -0.12 26.87 18.18
C ALA A 17 1.05 26.25 18.96
N LEU A 18 0.80 25.15 19.67
CA LEU A 18 1.82 24.42 20.42
C LEU A 18 2.86 23.78 19.50
N ARG A 19 2.43 23.23 18.36
CA ARG A 19 3.32 22.68 17.33
C ARG A 19 4.25 23.75 16.76
N GLU A 20 3.71 24.92 16.41
CA GLU A 20 4.49 26.05 15.88
C GLU A 20 5.52 26.55 16.89
N LEU A 21 5.15 26.71 18.16
CA LEU A 21 6.09 27.11 19.22
C LEU A 21 7.22 26.10 19.40
N TYR A 22 6.88 24.81 19.46
CA TYR A 22 7.89 23.75 19.54
C TYR A 22 8.84 23.78 18.34
N GLN A 23 8.33 23.91 17.12
CA GLN A 23 9.16 24.00 15.92
C GLN A 23 10.08 25.23 15.93
N ASN A 24 9.58 26.39 16.39
CA ASN A 24 10.40 27.59 16.52
C ASN A 24 11.51 27.43 17.58
N ALA A 25 11.23 26.76 18.70
CA ALA A 25 12.24 26.42 19.70
C ALA A 25 13.32 25.49 19.12
N VAL A 26 12.92 24.43 18.40
CA VAL A 26 13.85 23.52 17.71
C VAL A 26 14.72 24.26 16.70
N ASP A 27 14.15 25.14 15.89
CA ASP A 27 14.90 25.93 14.91
C ASP A 27 15.88 26.92 15.57
N ALA A 28 15.52 27.49 16.73
CA ALA A 28 16.39 28.34 17.52
C ALA A 28 17.56 27.53 18.14
N CYS A 29 17.27 26.32 18.64
CA CYS A 29 18.27 25.38 19.13
C CYS A 29 19.26 24.97 18.03
N ARG A 30 18.77 24.61 16.83
CA ARG A 30 19.62 24.29 15.67
C ARG A 30 20.54 25.42 15.28
N LEU A 31 20.03 26.65 15.27
CA LEU A 31 20.86 27.81 14.99
C LEU A 31 21.96 27.99 16.04
N ALA A 32 21.65 27.78 17.32
CA ALA A 32 22.65 27.89 18.37
C ALA A 32 23.73 26.82 18.21
N THR A 33 23.35 25.58 17.88
CA THR A 33 24.29 24.50 17.55
C THR A 33 25.18 24.91 16.38
N ALA A 34 24.60 25.32 15.25
CA ALA A 34 25.34 25.72 14.05
C ALA A 34 26.30 26.89 14.30
N ARG A 35 25.88 27.90 15.08
CA ARG A 35 26.76 29.02 15.48
C ARG A 35 27.93 28.56 16.33
N ARG A 36 27.71 27.64 17.26
CA ARG A 36 28.77 27.08 18.11
C ARG A 36 29.76 26.26 17.29
N GLU A 37 29.27 25.43 16.37
CA GLU A 37 30.10 24.64 15.44
C GLU A 37 30.95 25.53 14.53
N PHE A 38 30.37 26.63 14.05
CA PHE A 38 31.09 27.59 13.22
C PHE A 38 32.22 28.31 13.98
N VAL A 39 32.02 28.60 15.27
CA VAL A 39 33.03 29.28 16.12
C VAL A 39 34.11 28.32 16.58
N ASP A 40 33.76 27.06 16.88
CA ASP A 40 34.67 26.05 17.42
C ASP A 40 34.42 24.67 16.76
N PRO A 41 35.01 24.42 15.57
CA PRO A 41 34.77 23.20 14.79
C PRO A 41 35.30 21.92 15.46
N ASP A 42 36.37 22.01 16.25
CA ASP A 42 37.05 20.87 16.88
C ASP A 42 36.23 20.27 18.05
N ARG A 43 35.17 20.94 18.49
CA ARG A 43 34.32 20.52 19.60
C ARG A 43 33.36 19.37 19.25
N HIS A 44 33.14 19.13 17.95
CA HIS A 44 32.15 18.16 17.44
C HIS A 44 32.57 16.69 17.62
N SER A 45 33.89 16.38 17.64
CA SER A 45 34.39 15.00 17.63
C SER A 45 34.17 14.18 18.92
N SER A 46 33.46 14.73 19.90
CA SER A 46 33.27 14.13 21.24
C SER A 46 31.82 13.74 21.56
N LEU A 47 30.86 14.02 20.65
CA LEU A 47 29.43 13.72 20.84
C LEU A 47 28.91 12.52 20.01
N ASP A 48 29.71 12.03 19.06
CA ASP A 48 29.34 11.03 18.03
C ASP A 48 29.77 9.57 18.34
N SER A 49 30.05 9.20 19.61
CA SER A 49 30.22 7.78 19.92
C SER A 49 28.89 7.04 19.83
N ASP A 50 28.74 6.26 18.75
CA ASP A 50 27.55 5.54 18.27
C ASP A 50 27.00 4.41 19.19
N ASP A 51 27.56 4.20 20.39
CA ASP A 51 27.12 3.16 21.32
C ASP A 51 26.06 3.69 22.31
N ARG A 52 24.89 4.12 21.81
CA ARG A 52 23.73 4.47 22.68
C ARG A 52 22.73 3.32 22.68
N ASP A 53 22.92 2.42 23.64
CA ASP A 53 22.04 1.29 23.92
C ASP A 53 20.67 1.77 24.46
N ASP A 54 19.58 1.34 23.84
CA ASP A 54 18.18 1.70 24.17
C ASP A 54 17.63 0.92 25.39
N SER A 55 18.50 0.37 26.25
CA SER A 55 18.06 -0.34 27.46
C SER A 55 17.85 0.63 28.63
N ASP A 56 16.61 0.65 29.14
CA ASP A 56 16.17 1.35 30.35
C ASP A 56 17.21 1.36 31.49
N ASP A 57 17.46 2.52 32.10
CA ASP A 57 17.10 2.70 33.51
C ASP A 57 17.08 4.17 33.98
N ASN A 58 16.07 4.46 34.80
CA ASN A 58 15.96 5.65 35.64
C ASN A 58 17.05 5.60 36.73
N SER A 59 18.27 5.98 36.38
CA SER A 59 19.33 6.21 37.37
C SER A 59 19.60 7.71 37.53
N ASP A 60 19.20 8.22 38.70
CA ASP A 60 19.78 9.42 39.30
C ASP A 60 21.28 9.15 39.53
N GLY A 61 22.09 9.39 38.51
CA GLY A 61 23.54 9.31 38.56
C GLY A 61 24.14 10.69 38.35
N ASP A 62 24.74 11.24 39.40
CA ASP A 62 25.55 12.47 39.37
C ASP A 62 26.62 12.38 38.27
N ILE A 63 26.38 13.07 37.15
CA ILE A 63 27.39 13.36 36.13
C ILE A 63 28.07 14.67 36.54
N HIS A 64 29.06 14.57 37.42
CA HIS A 64 30.04 15.62 37.56
C HIS A 64 31.03 15.53 36.39
N ASP A 65 31.03 16.59 35.57
CA ASP A 65 32.06 17.01 34.60
C ASP A 65 31.72 16.89 33.09
N ALA A 66 30.74 17.70 32.63
CA ALA A 66 30.58 18.15 31.24
C ALA A 66 29.63 19.37 31.12
N SER A 67 29.85 20.45 31.89
CA SER A 67 28.95 21.61 31.96
C SER A 67 29.13 22.66 30.84
N ALA A 68 29.35 22.22 29.61
CA ALA A 68 29.15 23.08 28.44
C ALA A 68 27.65 23.13 28.12
N MET A 69 26.92 24.10 28.68
CA MET A 69 25.46 24.31 28.55
C MET A 69 24.78 23.50 27.44
N ALA A 70 24.18 22.37 27.84
CA ALA A 70 23.38 21.54 26.94
C ALA A 70 22.26 22.40 26.33
N ILE A 71 22.00 22.20 25.03
CA ILE A 71 20.87 22.82 24.35
C ILE A 71 19.62 22.02 24.71
N GLU A 72 18.65 22.67 25.34
CA GLU A 72 17.47 22.04 25.93
C GLU A 72 16.23 22.92 25.69
N ILE A 73 15.06 22.27 25.70
CA ILE A 73 13.75 22.90 25.59
C ILE A 73 12.93 22.47 26.81
N GLU A 74 12.40 23.42 27.56
CA GLU A 74 11.53 23.20 28.70
C GLU A 74 10.18 23.88 28.46
N ILE A 75 9.10 23.12 28.68
CA ILE A 75 7.74 23.60 28.52
C ILE A 75 6.98 23.35 29.81
N GLU A 76 6.47 24.41 30.42
CA GLU A 76 5.75 24.35 31.69
C GLU A 76 4.35 24.90 31.50
N GLN A 77 3.33 24.08 31.75
CA GLN A 77 1.95 24.54 31.83
C GLN A 77 1.53 24.67 33.30
N GLY A 78 1.11 25.86 33.70
CA GLY A 78 0.83 26.14 35.11
C GLY A 78 -0.21 27.23 35.32
N VAL A 79 -0.32 27.64 36.58
CA VAL A 79 -1.17 28.75 37.03
C VAL A 79 -0.31 29.67 37.88
N ASP A 80 -0.35 30.97 37.63
CA ASP A 80 0.42 31.92 38.43
C ASP A 80 -0.23 32.14 39.81
N ALA A 81 0.44 32.94 40.65
CA ALA A 81 -0.07 33.29 41.99
C ALA A 81 -1.41 34.05 41.97
N ALA A 82 -1.78 34.66 40.84
CA ALA A 82 -3.04 35.35 40.64
C ALA A 82 -4.16 34.45 40.08
N GLY A 83 -3.86 33.15 39.85
CA GLY A 83 -4.81 32.19 39.29
C GLY A 83 -4.94 32.25 37.77
N ARG A 84 -4.04 32.95 37.06
CA ARG A 84 -4.03 33.01 35.60
C ARG A 84 -3.26 31.83 35.03
N ALA A 85 -3.91 31.08 34.14
CA ALA A 85 -3.30 29.94 33.47
C ALA A 85 -2.28 30.40 32.41
N PHE A 86 -1.16 29.68 32.32
CA PHE A 86 -0.10 29.97 31.37
C PHE A 86 0.52 28.70 30.78
N VAL A 87 1.22 28.86 29.65
CA VAL A 87 2.19 27.89 29.13
C VAL A 87 3.49 28.63 28.82
N ASP A 88 4.58 28.24 29.46
CA ASP A 88 5.93 28.71 29.13
C ASP A 88 6.58 27.77 28.14
N PHE A 89 7.21 28.32 27.11
CA PHE A 89 8.19 27.65 26.28
C PHE A 89 9.54 28.32 26.52
N VAL A 90 10.51 27.57 27.01
CA VAL A 90 11.88 28.04 27.29
C VAL A 90 12.83 27.22 26.44
N ASP A 91 13.58 27.86 25.55
CA ASP A 91 14.67 27.24 24.81
C ASP A 91 16.01 27.89 25.15
N THR A 92 17.08 27.10 25.20
CA THR A 92 18.46 27.61 25.26
C THR A 92 19.05 27.78 23.85
N GLY A 93 18.20 28.12 22.88
CA GLY A 93 18.58 28.33 21.49
C GLY A 93 19.25 29.69 21.26
N ALA A 94 19.26 30.13 20.01
CA ALA A 94 20.07 31.28 19.61
C ALA A 94 19.49 32.65 20.01
N GLY A 95 18.25 32.69 20.50
CA GLY A 95 17.57 33.94 20.84
C GLY A 95 17.39 34.91 19.66
N MET A 96 16.97 36.13 19.96
CA MET A 96 16.72 37.19 18.98
C MET A 96 17.34 38.51 19.43
N GLY A 97 17.92 39.26 18.48
CA GLY A 97 18.23 40.68 18.63
C GLY A 97 17.01 41.57 18.33
N PRO A 98 17.13 42.91 18.49
CA PRO A 98 16.01 43.83 18.30
C PRO A 98 15.37 43.76 16.90
N ALA A 99 16.18 43.65 15.85
CA ALA A 99 15.68 43.56 14.47
C ALA A 99 14.97 42.23 14.18
N GLU A 100 15.52 41.11 14.67
CA GLU A 100 14.91 39.78 14.56
C GLU A 100 13.58 39.74 15.33
N PHE A 101 13.54 40.37 16.52
CA PHE A 101 12.33 40.49 17.34
C PHE A 101 11.25 41.30 16.61
N GLU A 102 11.60 42.49 16.09
CA GLU A 102 10.66 43.35 15.36
C GLU A 102 10.09 42.63 14.14
N GLN A 103 10.91 41.91 13.40
CA GLN A 103 10.44 41.15 12.25
C GLN A 103 9.51 40.00 12.65
N ALA A 104 9.85 39.26 13.73
CA ALA A 104 9.06 38.13 14.20
C ALA A 104 7.69 38.54 14.77
N PHE A 105 7.62 39.68 15.48
CA PHE A 105 6.42 40.08 16.24
C PHE A 105 5.67 41.29 15.67
N CYS A 106 6.29 42.15 14.85
CA CYS A 106 5.65 43.35 14.29
C CYS A 106 5.29 43.20 12.79
N GLN A 107 6.06 42.43 12.02
CA GLN A 107 5.87 42.29 10.57
C GLN A 107 5.23 40.96 10.19
N ALA A 108 3.92 40.95 9.91
CA ALA A 108 3.26 39.76 9.39
C ALA A 108 3.73 39.44 7.96
N GLY A 109 4.29 38.25 7.75
CA GLY A 109 4.56 37.68 6.42
C GLY A 109 6.02 37.76 5.95
N VAL A 110 6.96 38.24 6.77
CA VAL A 110 8.40 38.30 6.43
C VAL A 110 9.17 37.27 7.26
N ARG A 111 10.07 36.49 6.64
CA ARG A 111 10.82 35.43 7.35
C ARG A 111 12.11 35.99 7.93
N ALA A 112 12.50 35.51 9.11
CA ALA A 112 13.80 35.81 9.70
C ALA A 112 14.97 35.33 8.82
N SER A 113 14.77 34.27 8.03
CA SER A 113 15.75 33.77 7.04
C SER A 113 15.94 34.73 5.85
N ASP A 114 14.99 35.63 5.59
CA ASP A 114 15.09 36.61 4.51
C ASP A 114 15.89 37.86 4.92
N LEU A 115 16.31 37.96 6.19
CA LEU A 115 17.21 39.04 6.62
C LEU A 115 18.55 38.92 5.90
N SER A 116 19.09 40.04 5.44
CA SER A 116 20.41 40.08 4.78
C SER A 116 21.50 39.48 5.66
N GLU A 117 21.47 39.76 6.97
CA GLU A 117 22.35 39.11 7.95
C GLU A 117 22.19 37.59 8.00
N ARG A 118 21.00 37.02 7.79
CA ARG A 118 20.80 35.56 7.80
C ARG A 118 21.30 34.89 6.53
N ILE A 119 21.09 35.56 5.39
CA ILE A 119 21.58 35.08 4.08
C ILE A 119 23.10 35.03 4.09
N GLU A 120 23.75 36.08 4.60
CA GLU A 120 25.20 36.10 4.77
C GLU A 120 25.70 35.01 5.74
N GLU A 121 24.90 34.66 6.75
CA GLU A 121 25.25 33.66 7.77
C GLU A 121 25.24 32.27 7.16
N ALA A 122 24.15 31.94 6.47
CA ALA A 122 24.02 30.69 5.74
C ALA A 122 25.12 30.55 4.66
N ALA A 123 25.46 31.65 3.98
CA ALA A 123 26.55 31.65 3.00
C ALA A 123 27.93 31.46 3.64
N ALA A 124 28.15 31.94 4.87
CA ALA A 124 29.37 31.71 5.62
C ALA A 124 29.46 30.26 6.12
N PHE A 125 28.37 29.71 6.66
CA PHE A 125 28.26 28.31 7.08
C PHE A 125 28.54 27.33 5.94
N ALA A 126 27.96 27.59 4.76
CA ALA A 126 28.18 26.76 3.58
C ALA A 126 29.63 26.83 3.03
N LYS A 127 30.39 27.88 3.38
CA LYS A 127 31.80 28.06 2.99
C LYS A 127 32.80 27.58 4.04
N ALA A 128 32.34 27.21 5.24
CA ALA A 128 33.19 26.65 6.28
C ALA A 128 33.74 25.28 5.85
N ASP A 129 34.84 24.84 6.48
CA ASP A 129 35.44 23.53 6.24
C ASP A 129 35.62 22.79 7.58
N PRO A 130 34.80 21.77 7.88
CA PRO A 130 33.68 21.28 7.08
C PRO A 130 32.50 22.27 7.03
N PRO A 131 31.62 22.21 6.00
CA PRO A 131 30.43 23.05 5.93
C PRO A 131 29.50 22.79 7.12
N VAL A 132 28.94 23.86 7.69
CA VAL A 132 27.95 23.77 8.78
C VAL A 132 26.56 23.68 8.16
N GLU A 133 25.88 22.56 8.36
CA GLU A 133 24.53 22.37 7.83
C GLU A 133 23.46 23.00 8.73
N LEU A 134 22.60 23.84 8.14
CA LEU A 134 21.48 24.46 8.85
C LEU A 134 20.20 24.33 8.02
N TRP A 135 19.26 23.52 8.49
CA TRP A 135 17.89 23.48 7.98
C TRP A 135 16.91 23.99 9.04
N GLN A 136 15.98 24.84 8.62
CA GLN A 136 14.96 25.42 9.49
C GLN A 136 13.57 25.07 8.95
N ASN A 137 12.68 24.67 9.86
CA ASN A 137 11.33 24.23 9.53
C ASN A 137 10.34 25.38 9.34
N SER A 138 10.57 26.51 10.02
CA SER A 138 9.65 27.64 10.05
C SER A 138 9.67 28.41 8.72
N ARG A 139 8.78 28.05 7.78
CA ARG A 139 8.68 28.64 6.43
C ARG A 139 7.67 29.77 6.31
N PHE A 140 6.93 30.10 7.37
CA PHE A 140 5.85 31.09 7.32
C PHE A 140 6.02 32.14 8.42
N GLY A 141 6.37 33.38 8.04
CA GLY A 141 6.50 34.54 8.93
C GLY A 141 5.17 35.04 9.53
N ILE A 142 4.22 34.14 9.77
CA ILE A 142 2.92 34.39 10.42
C ILE A 142 2.75 33.55 11.70
N GLY A 143 3.75 32.73 12.07
CA GLY A 143 3.67 31.74 13.16
C GLY A 143 3.30 32.32 14.52
N VAL A 144 3.76 33.52 14.85
CA VAL A 144 3.48 34.20 16.13
C VAL A 144 2.00 34.53 16.30
N LEU A 145 1.27 34.81 15.22
CA LEU A 145 -0.17 35.11 15.29
C LEU A 145 -0.99 33.87 15.71
N SER A 146 -0.49 32.67 15.43
CA SER A 146 -1.13 31.42 15.84
C SER A 146 -1.16 31.26 17.38
N TYR A 147 -0.27 31.92 18.11
CA TYR A 147 -0.23 31.82 19.58
C TYR A 147 -1.47 32.45 20.22
N PHE A 148 -1.98 33.53 19.62
CA PHE A 148 -3.20 34.22 20.06
C PHE A 148 -4.48 33.41 19.79
N MET A 149 -4.40 32.22 19.20
CA MET A 149 -5.52 31.27 19.17
C MET A 149 -5.84 30.77 20.58
N ILE A 150 -4.80 30.44 21.34
CA ILE A 150 -4.92 29.89 22.71
C ILE A 150 -4.63 30.92 23.81
N ALA A 151 -3.89 31.99 23.47
CA ALA A 151 -3.49 33.03 24.42
C ALA A 151 -4.23 34.36 24.19
N ASP A 152 -4.46 35.13 25.26
CA ASP A 152 -4.92 36.52 25.17
C ASP A 152 -3.76 37.53 25.16
N ALA A 153 -2.64 37.19 25.79
CA ALA A 153 -1.42 37.97 25.82
C ALA A 153 -0.17 37.07 25.77
N LEU A 154 0.96 37.64 25.38
CA LEU A 154 2.27 36.99 25.37
C LEU A 154 3.25 37.77 26.25
N THR A 155 4.16 37.08 26.92
CA THR A 155 5.37 37.70 27.48
C THR A 155 6.58 37.00 26.89
N VAL A 156 7.45 37.76 26.22
CA VAL A 156 8.64 37.23 25.57
C VAL A 156 9.87 37.81 26.22
N THR A 157 10.79 36.95 26.63
CA THR A 157 12.15 37.31 27.06
C THR A 157 13.14 36.59 26.17
N THR A 158 14.11 37.28 25.58
CA THR A 158 15.08 36.65 24.68
C THR A 158 16.44 37.29 24.79
N THR A 159 17.49 36.48 24.62
CA THR A 159 18.88 36.93 24.66
C THR A 159 19.62 36.27 23.50
N ARG A 160 20.17 37.08 22.59
CA ARG A 160 20.82 36.60 21.36
C ARG A 160 22.18 35.94 21.67
N LEU A 161 22.41 34.77 21.10
CA LEU A 161 23.75 34.21 20.88
C LEU A 161 24.27 34.78 19.57
N ASN A 162 25.23 35.69 19.63
CA ASN A 162 25.82 36.30 18.45
C ASN A 162 26.68 35.31 17.68
N ARG A 163 26.98 35.65 16.42
CA ARG A 163 27.81 34.84 15.51
C ARG A 163 29.21 34.54 16.03
N ASP A 164 29.76 35.43 16.85
CA ASP A 164 31.09 35.30 17.46
C ASP A 164 31.06 34.48 18.76
N GLY A 165 29.89 33.93 19.14
CA GLY A 165 29.69 33.18 20.38
C GLY A 165 29.41 34.07 21.60
N SER A 166 29.41 35.40 21.46
CA SER A 166 29.08 36.31 22.56
C SER A 166 27.57 36.33 22.84
N VAL A 167 27.20 36.62 24.10
CA VAL A 167 25.79 36.78 24.52
C VAL A 167 25.43 38.26 24.49
N GLY A 168 24.35 38.61 23.79
CA GLY A 168 23.86 39.98 23.67
C GLY A 168 23.04 40.48 24.87
N ASP A 169 22.43 41.64 24.71
CA ASP A 169 21.50 42.20 25.70
C ASP A 169 20.24 41.33 25.83
N ALA A 170 19.68 41.27 27.04
CA ALA A 170 18.39 40.64 27.27
C ALA A 170 17.26 41.59 26.84
N LEU A 171 16.32 41.07 26.05
CA LEU A 171 15.16 41.80 25.57
C LEU A 171 13.91 41.26 26.24
N ARG A 172 12.97 42.16 26.60
CA ARG A 172 11.68 41.79 27.19
C ARG A 172 10.54 42.59 26.59
N ALA A 173 9.48 41.91 26.19
CA ALA A 173 8.25 42.52 25.71
C ALA A 173 7.01 41.81 26.27
N HIS A 174 5.98 42.59 26.58
CA HIS A 174 4.64 42.08 26.91
C HIS A 174 3.68 42.52 25.81
N ILE A 175 3.05 41.57 25.14
CA ILE A 175 2.23 41.79 23.95
C ILE A 175 0.77 41.46 24.33
N PRO A 176 -0.08 42.47 24.61
CA PRO A 176 -1.43 42.25 25.14
C PRO A 176 -2.46 41.81 24.10
N GLY A 177 -2.06 41.58 22.84
CA GLY A 177 -2.93 41.09 21.78
C GLY A 177 -2.26 41.17 20.40
N PRO A 178 -2.84 40.55 19.35
CA PRO A 178 -2.24 40.45 18.02
C PRO A 178 -2.14 41.79 17.26
N THR A 179 -2.91 42.80 17.68
CA THR A 179 -2.96 44.13 17.07
C THR A 179 -2.56 45.24 18.03
N ALA A 180 -2.11 44.89 19.24
CA ALA A 180 -1.79 45.86 20.27
C ALA A 180 -0.35 46.38 20.11
N GLU A 181 -0.15 47.65 20.42
CA GLU A 181 1.18 48.22 20.58
C GLU A 181 1.82 47.68 21.86
N PHE A 182 3.14 47.51 21.83
CA PHE A 182 3.92 47.04 22.97
C PHE A 182 5.31 47.68 22.97
N ASP A 183 5.90 47.79 24.15
CA ASP A 183 7.27 48.28 24.33
C ASP A 183 8.27 47.12 24.37
N LEU A 184 9.41 47.30 23.68
CA LEU A 184 10.55 46.39 23.76
C LEU A 184 11.59 46.97 24.73
N ASN A 185 11.68 46.39 25.92
CA ASN A 185 12.62 46.80 26.95
C ASN A 185 13.96 46.06 26.78
N ARG A 186 15.06 46.77 27.04
CA ARG A 186 16.41 46.20 27.11
C ARG A 186 16.81 46.10 28.58
N ASP A 187 17.02 44.89 29.04
CA ASP A 187 17.51 44.56 30.38
C ASP A 187 19.04 44.30 30.32
N ALA A 188 19.70 44.21 31.48
CA ALA A 188 21.11 43.84 31.55
C ALA A 188 21.36 42.44 30.91
N PRO A 189 22.56 42.17 30.36
CA PRO A 189 22.88 40.90 29.73
C PRO A 189 22.53 39.71 30.62
N ALA A 190 21.75 38.76 30.09
CA ALA A 190 21.41 37.55 30.81
C ALA A 190 22.64 36.62 30.89
N PRO A 191 22.76 35.79 31.95
CA PRO A 191 23.85 34.82 32.07
C PRO A 191 23.79 33.71 31.00
N SER A 192 22.69 33.60 30.24
CA SER A 192 22.48 32.63 29.18
C SER A 192 21.76 33.23 27.98
N HIS A 193 21.96 32.63 26.81
CA HIS A 193 21.21 32.91 25.59
C HIS A 193 19.96 32.04 25.50
N GLY A 194 19.01 32.40 24.62
CA GLY A 194 17.78 31.64 24.41
C GLY A 194 16.53 32.50 24.36
N THR A 195 15.36 31.87 24.36
CA THR A 195 14.07 32.55 24.39
C THR A 195 13.12 31.89 25.39
N ARG A 196 12.39 32.72 26.14
CA ARG A 196 11.19 32.33 26.89
C ARG A 196 9.98 33.00 26.28
N VAL A 197 9.03 32.21 25.80
CA VAL A 197 7.70 32.68 25.38
C VAL A 197 6.67 32.17 26.38
N ARG A 198 6.09 33.08 27.15
CA ARG A 198 4.94 32.80 28.01
C ARG A 198 3.66 33.12 27.27
N LEU A 199 2.81 32.12 27.11
CA LEU A 199 1.43 32.25 26.67
C LEU A 199 0.54 32.45 27.87
N TRP A 200 -0.17 33.57 27.94
CA TRP A 200 -1.25 33.75 28.91
C TRP A 200 -2.53 33.18 28.34
N LEU A 201 -2.99 32.04 28.85
CA LEU A 201 -4.10 31.30 28.25
C LEU A 201 -5.42 32.06 28.42
N LYS A 202 -6.25 32.02 27.37
CA LYS A 202 -7.61 32.58 27.41
C LYS A 202 -8.44 31.91 28.52
N PRO A 203 -9.33 32.65 29.20
CA PRO A 203 -10.24 32.05 30.18
C PRO A 203 -11.06 30.89 29.58
N GLY A 204 -11.11 29.76 30.27
CA GLY A 204 -11.83 28.57 29.81
C GLY A 204 -11.14 27.75 28.71
N MET A 205 -9.93 28.14 28.28
CA MET A 205 -9.15 27.37 27.30
C MET A 205 -8.72 26.03 27.89
N ASN A 206 -9.21 24.93 27.30
CA ASN A 206 -8.86 23.57 27.71
C ASN A 206 -7.84 22.98 26.73
N VAL A 207 -6.57 23.28 26.95
CA VAL A 207 -5.43 22.74 26.19
C VAL A 207 -4.46 22.07 27.15
N SER A 208 -3.91 20.90 26.79
CA SER A 208 -2.84 20.24 27.53
C SER A 208 -1.57 20.23 26.69
N ALA A 209 -0.57 21.02 27.07
CA ALA A 209 0.72 21.05 26.37
C ALA A 209 1.40 19.68 26.42
N LEU A 210 1.39 19.05 27.61
CA LEU A 210 1.91 17.70 27.84
C LEU A 210 1.28 16.67 26.92
N THR A 211 -0.05 16.54 26.92
CA THR A 211 -0.74 15.53 26.10
C THR A 211 -0.57 15.80 24.61
N THR A 212 -0.64 17.07 24.20
CA THR A 212 -0.51 17.47 22.80
C THR A 212 0.87 17.13 22.26
N LEU A 213 1.94 17.56 22.95
CA LEU A 213 3.30 17.33 22.49
C LEU A 213 3.71 15.86 22.62
N ARG A 214 3.27 15.14 23.66
CA ARG A 214 3.47 13.69 23.79
C ARG A 214 2.86 12.91 22.62
N ASN A 215 1.78 13.40 22.03
CA ASN A 215 1.14 12.73 20.90
C ASN A 215 1.71 13.17 19.53
N LEU A 216 2.26 14.38 19.43
CA LEU A 216 2.77 14.94 18.17
C LEU A 216 4.27 14.75 17.98
N VAL A 217 5.08 14.98 19.02
CA VAL A 217 6.54 14.94 18.97
C VAL A 217 6.99 13.53 19.32
N LEU A 218 7.36 12.77 18.30
CA LEU A 218 7.84 11.40 18.47
C LEU A 218 9.36 11.34 18.55
N VAL A 219 10.09 12.21 17.88
CA VAL A 219 11.55 12.30 18.00
C VAL A 219 11.92 13.77 18.15
N CYS A 220 12.78 14.08 19.12
CA CYS A 220 13.30 15.43 19.31
C CYS A 220 14.83 15.39 19.19
N PRO A 221 15.48 16.24 18.36
CA PRO A 221 16.94 16.27 18.28
C PRO A 221 17.61 16.86 19.52
N PHE A 222 16.84 17.49 20.42
CA PHE A 222 17.32 18.08 21.66
C PHE A 222 16.63 17.45 22.87
N ARG A 223 17.18 17.67 24.07
CA ARG A 223 16.46 17.34 25.30
C ARG A 223 15.21 18.21 25.37
N LEU A 224 14.06 17.56 25.51
CA LEU A 224 12.79 18.25 25.70
C LEU A 224 12.15 17.76 27.00
N ARG A 225 11.69 18.71 27.81
CA ARG A 225 10.92 18.46 29.03
C ARG A 225 9.59 19.17 28.91
N VAL A 226 8.50 18.46 29.20
CA VAL A 226 7.16 19.07 29.27
C VAL A 226 6.53 18.69 30.61
N SER A 227 6.06 19.69 31.35
CA SER A 227 5.33 19.50 32.61
C SER A 227 3.97 20.18 32.59
N ASP A 228 3.02 19.63 33.36
CA ASP A 228 1.72 20.24 33.59
C ASP A 228 1.53 20.73 35.03
N ARG A 229 0.36 21.32 35.29
CA ARG A 229 0.01 21.93 36.60
C ARG A 229 -0.11 20.90 37.73
N ASP A 230 -0.30 19.64 37.39
CA ASP A 230 -0.50 18.53 38.33
C ASP A 230 0.84 17.80 38.57
N SER A 231 1.95 18.42 38.18
CA SER A 231 3.33 17.90 38.25
C SER A 231 3.54 16.62 37.44
N LEU A 232 2.66 16.32 36.46
CA LEU A 232 2.93 15.28 35.48
C LEU A 232 4.00 15.79 34.50
N GLU A 233 4.89 14.89 34.10
CA GLU A 233 6.04 15.22 33.29
C GLU A 233 6.26 14.18 32.20
N HIS A 234 6.74 14.62 31.03
CA HIS A 234 7.32 13.76 30.02
C HIS A 234 8.66 14.34 29.56
N ARG A 235 9.65 13.45 29.37
CA ARG A 235 11.01 13.77 28.96
C ARG A 235 11.33 13.08 27.64
N TRP A 236 11.94 13.80 26.72
CA TRP A 236 12.52 13.28 25.50
C TRP A 236 14.04 13.38 25.59
N ALA A 237 14.72 12.26 25.36
CA ALA A 237 16.14 12.25 25.11
C ALA A 237 16.40 12.56 23.61
N PRO A 238 17.54 13.21 23.27
CA PRO A 238 17.91 13.52 21.90
C PRO A 238 17.91 12.29 20.99
N GLY A 239 17.13 12.32 19.92
CA GLY A 239 17.06 11.27 18.89
C GLY A 239 16.32 9.99 19.30
N VAL A 240 15.82 9.91 20.53
CA VAL A 240 15.10 8.74 21.06
C VAL A 240 13.60 8.86 20.73
N LEU A 241 13.00 7.74 20.33
CA LEU A 241 11.58 7.66 20.00
C LEU A 241 10.72 7.70 21.27
N ASN A 242 9.80 8.66 21.33
CA ASN A 242 8.77 8.74 22.36
C ASN A 242 7.71 7.66 22.14
N ARG A 243 7.67 6.70 23.07
CA ARG A 243 6.74 5.56 23.09
C ARG A 243 5.40 5.86 23.81
N GLY A 244 5.25 7.05 24.39
CA GLY A 244 4.10 7.46 25.19
C GLY A 244 2.94 8.08 24.41
N SER A 245 2.99 8.08 23.07
CA SER A 245 1.90 8.63 22.24
C SER A 245 0.66 7.74 22.32
N ALA A 246 -0.47 8.32 22.73
CA ALA A 246 -1.75 7.61 22.78
C ALA A 246 -2.43 7.51 21.40
N LEU A 247 -2.02 8.34 20.44
CA LEU A 247 -2.57 8.33 19.08
C LEU A 247 -1.94 7.27 18.19
N LEU A 248 -0.76 6.78 18.55
CA LEU A 248 0.07 5.92 17.71
C LEU A 248 0.52 4.68 18.51
N PRO A 249 -0.37 3.74 18.82
CA PRO A 249 -0.02 2.58 19.65
C PRO A 249 1.14 1.74 19.09
N GLY A 250 1.36 1.75 17.77
CA GLY A 250 2.49 1.07 17.13
C GLY A 250 3.86 1.72 17.35
N VAL A 251 3.97 2.82 18.11
CA VAL A 251 5.32 3.29 18.52
C VAL A 251 5.85 2.56 19.75
N ALA A 252 4.98 1.87 20.51
CA ALA A 252 5.33 1.30 21.80
C ALA A 252 6.33 0.15 21.72
N ASP A 253 6.24 -0.67 20.67
CA ASP A 253 7.10 -1.83 20.41
C ASP A 253 8.16 -1.56 19.32
N ALA A 254 8.32 -0.29 18.93
CA ALA A 254 9.16 0.06 17.79
C ALA A 254 10.66 -0.11 18.11
N VAL A 255 11.38 -0.81 17.23
CA VAL A 255 12.81 -1.13 17.33
C VAL A 255 13.61 -0.33 16.31
N ARG A 256 14.56 0.48 16.79
CA ARG A 256 15.40 1.34 15.96
C ARG A 256 16.43 0.52 15.19
N THR A 257 16.60 0.79 13.89
CA THR A 257 17.66 0.17 13.06
C THR A 257 18.50 1.21 12.30
N GLY A 258 18.24 2.48 12.55
CA GLY A 258 18.96 3.62 11.99
C GLY A 258 18.45 4.93 12.57
N PRO A 259 19.08 6.06 12.18
CA PRO A 259 18.70 7.38 12.68
C PRO A 259 17.26 7.78 12.37
N GLU A 260 16.72 7.26 11.26
CA GLU A 260 15.46 7.69 10.66
C GLU A 260 14.37 6.59 10.68
N LEU A 261 14.67 5.37 11.13
CA LEU A 261 13.78 4.21 10.95
C LEU A 261 13.68 3.32 12.19
N TRP A 262 12.42 3.02 12.55
CA TRP A 262 12.06 2.02 13.55
C TRP A 262 11.05 1.03 12.97
N TRP A 263 11.21 -0.26 13.27
CA TRP A 263 10.29 -1.33 12.88
C TRP A 263 9.31 -1.63 14.02
N THR A 264 8.02 -1.79 13.72
CA THR A 264 6.96 -2.10 14.70
C THR A 264 6.09 -3.26 14.20
N SER A 265 5.46 -4.01 15.09
CA SER A 265 4.55 -5.12 14.72
C SER A 265 3.26 -4.65 14.02
N GLY A 266 2.87 -3.39 14.25
CA GLY A 266 1.59 -2.82 13.84
C GLY A 266 1.71 -1.67 12.85
N TRP A 267 0.78 -0.73 12.96
CA TRP A 267 0.83 0.52 12.20
C TRP A 267 1.71 1.52 12.92
N GLY A 268 2.79 1.93 12.27
CA GLY A 268 3.60 3.05 12.70
C GLY A 268 3.20 4.36 12.00
N ALA A 269 4.15 5.28 11.93
CA ALA A 269 3.89 6.68 11.62
C ALA A 269 4.93 7.25 10.65
N VAL A 270 4.51 8.22 9.84
CA VAL A 270 5.45 9.07 9.10
C VAL A 270 5.64 10.36 9.88
N LEU A 271 6.90 10.72 10.14
CA LEU A 271 7.28 11.94 10.82
C LEU A 271 7.92 12.89 9.82
N ALA A 272 7.59 14.17 9.94
CA ALA A 272 8.34 15.24 9.31
C ALA A 272 9.18 15.89 10.41
N ASP A 273 10.47 15.63 10.37
CA ASP A 273 11.45 16.15 11.32
C ASP A 273 11.07 15.88 12.79
N GLY A 274 10.76 14.61 13.08
CA GLY A 274 10.43 14.10 14.40
C GLY A 274 9.00 14.35 14.87
N ILE A 275 8.22 15.12 14.11
CA ILE A 275 6.81 15.40 14.41
C ILE A 275 5.91 14.56 13.50
N TRP A 276 4.94 13.88 14.08
CA TRP A 276 3.95 13.13 13.32
C TRP A 276 3.20 14.03 12.32
N ILE A 277 3.12 13.54 11.09
CA ILE A 277 2.21 14.04 10.05
C ILE A 277 1.17 12.94 9.84
N ASP A 278 -0.12 13.28 9.82
CA ASP A 278 -1.33 12.44 9.77
C ASP A 278 -1.32 11.45 8.59
N ALA A 279 -0.40 10.50 8.67
CA ALA A 279 0.02 9.52 7.71
C ALA A 279 0.66 8.37 8.49
N SER A 280 0.22 7.15 8.19
CA SER A 280 0.67 5.93 8.83
C SER A 280 1.42 5.05 7.83
N ARG A 281 2.27 4.18 8.35
CA ARG A 281 2.96 3.14 7.58
C ARG A 281 2.80 1.81 8.27
N SER A 282 2.49 0.77 7.50
CA SER A 282 2.49 -0.58 8.05
C SER A 282 3.91 -0.99 8.40
N GLY A 283 4.10 -1.48 9.62
CA GLY A 283 5.32 -2.11 10.07
C GLY A 283 6.47 -1.18 10.46
N MET A 284 6.32 0.15 10.35
CA MET A 284 7.44 1.07 10.60
C MET A 284 7.03 2.47 11.03
N VAL A 285 7.90 3.11 11.81
CA VAL A 285 7.95 4.55 12.05
C VAL A 285 9.13 5.12 11.27
N VAL A 286 8.87 6.13 10.44
CA VAL A 286 9.87 6.73 9.55
C VAL A 286 9.96 8.23 9.81
N ASN A 287 11.16 8.72 10.10
CA ASN A 287 11.43 10.14 10.24
C ASN A 287 12.05 10.73 8.98
N LEU A 288 11.30 11.56 8.27
CA LEU A 288 11.76 12.28 7.09
C LEU A 288 12.22 13.69 7.49
N ALA A 289 13.53 13.93 7.48
CA ALA A 289 14.15 15.20 7.86
C ALA A 289 15.10 15.72 6.76
N GLY A 290 15.51 16.99 6.88
CA GLY A 290 16.47 17.61 5.97
C GLY A 290 16.04 17.53 4.49
N PRO A 291 16.91 17.06 3.57
CA PRO A 291 16.57 16.92 2.15
C PRO A 291 15.39 15.98 1.85
N SER A 292 15.12 15.02 2.74
CA SER A 292 14.05 14.03 2.58
C SER A 292 12.71 14.50 3.15
N ALA A 293 12.67 15.67 3.81
CA ALA A 293 11.46 16.20 4.44
C ALA A 293 10.39 16.55 3.39
N PRO A 294 9.14 16.04 3.51
CA PRO A 294 8.11 16.30 2.53
C PRO A 294 7.57 17.73 2.62
N PRO A 295 7.10 18.33 1.51
CA PRO A 295 6.35 19.57 1.58
C PRO A 295 5.04 19.34 2.34
N LEU A 296 4.77 20.14 3.36
CA LEU A 296 3.58 20.02 4.21
C LEU A 296 2.45 20.96 3.79
N THR A 297 1.21 20.61 4.15
CA THR A 297 0.03 21.46 4.07
C THR A 297 0.18 22.72 4.92
N ALA A 298 -0.66 23.73 4.70
CA ALA A 298 -0.60 25.00 5.44
C ALA A 298 -0.74 24.82 6.98
N ASP A 299 -1.53 23.84 7.42
CA ASP A 299 -1.69 23.44 8.83
C ASP A 299 -0.60 22.48 9.33
N ARG A 300 0.36 22.10 8.47
CA ARG A 300 1.49 21.19 8.75
C ARG A 300 1.08 19.81 9.25
N ARG A 301 -0.17 19.40 9.08
CA ARG A 301 -0.67 18.10 9.51
C ARG A 301 -0.34 17.00 8.52
N ARG A 302 -0.31 17.30 7.23
CA ARG A 302 -0.17 16.30 6.17
C ARG A 302 0.92 16.70 5.19
N ALA A 303 1.51 15.71 4.53
CA ALA A 303 2.32 15.97 3.34
C ALA A 303 1.41 16.34 2.16
N VAL A 304 1.79 17.35 1.38
CA VAL A 304 1.18 17.67 0.08
C VAL A 304 1.43 16.52 -0.89
N ARG A 305 2.64 15.98 -0.84
CA ARG A 305 3.04 14.78 -1.56
C ARG A 305 4.07 14.05 -0.71
N LEU A 306 3.88 12.75 -0.56
CA LEU A 306 4.83 11.86 0.09
C LEU A 306 5.56 11.05 -0.99
N ASP A 307 6.88 10.96 -0.89
CA ASP A 307 7.68 10.13 -1.80
C ASP A 307 7.86 8.73 -1.21
N GLU A 308 7.03 7.80 -1.67
CA GLU A 308 7.10 6.39 -1.27
C GLU A 308 8.45 5.76 -1.58
N GLY A 309 9.11 6.19 -2.67
CA GLY A 309 10.39 5.64 -3.10
C GLY A 309 11.51 5.94 -2.11
N VAL A 310 11.47 7.10 -1.45
CA VAL A 310 12.43 7.47 -0.41
C VAL A 310 12.22 6.61 0.84
N ILE A 311 10.97 6.36 1.23
CA ILE A 311 10.63 5.50 2.37
C ILE A 311 11.07 4.06 2.09
N ASP A 312 10.74 3.53 0.92
CA ASP A 312 11.15 2.19 0.48
C ASP A 312 12.67 2.05 0.47
N ALA A 313 13.39 3.02 -0.11
CA ALA A 313 14.85 2.98 -0.19
C ALA A 313 15.49 2.99 1.20
N LEU A 314 14.97 3.80 2.13
CA LEU A 314 15.44 3.83 3.52
C LEU A 314 15.20 2.48 4.21
N ALA A 315 13.98 1.94 4.12
CA ALA A 315 13.62 0.66 4.74
C ALA A 315 14.44 -0.51 4.17
N VAL A 316 14.60 -0.58 2.85
CA VAL A 316 15.46 -1.58 2.18
C VAL A 316 16.92 -1.45 2.62
N GLY A 317 17.42 -0.22 2.75
CA GLY A 317 18.78 0.05 3.24
C GLY A 317 19.02 -0.39 4.69
N ARG A 318 17.95 -0.55 5.49
CA ARG A 318 18.02 -1.01 6.90
C ARG A 318 17.62 -2.48 7.08
N ALA A 319 17.30 -3.21 6.02
CA ALA A 319 16.88 -4.60 6.10
C ALA A 319 17.91 -5.50 6.80
N ALA A 320 19.21 -5.30 6.58
CA ALA A 320 20.26 -6.08 7.23
C ALA A 320 20.26 -5.88 8.76
N ALA A 321 20.23 -4.63 9.24
CA ALA A 321 20.15 -4.32 10.66
C ALA A 321 18.84 -4.85 11.29
N ALA A 322 17.75 -4.89 10.52
CA ALA A 322 16.48 -5.46 10.96
C ALA A 322 16.56 -6.97 11.23
N ILE A 323 17.40 -7.72 10.50
CA ILE A 323 17.63 -9.15 10.78
C ILE A 323 18.27 -9.34 12.16
N ASP A 324 19.20 -8.47 12.54
CA ASP A 324 19.91 -8.61 13.81
C ASP A 324 19.07 -8.09 15.00
N GLN A 325 18.41 -6.95 14.82
CA GLN A 325 17.83 -6.18 15.93
C GLN A 325 16.31 -6.37 16.05
N ALA A 326 15.60 -6.50 14.92
CA ALA A 326 14.15 -6.43 14.84
C ALA A 326 13.47 -7.69 14.30
N TRP A 327 14.20 -8.81 14.15
CA TRP A 327 13.69 -10.02 13.49
C TRP A 327 12.47 -10.65 14.19
N HIS A 328 12.40 -10.53 15.52
CA HIS A 328 11.24 -10.95 16.30
C HIS A 328 9.93 -10.23 15.90
N ILE A 329 10.03 -9.09 15.21
CA ILE A 329 8.92 -8.33 14.63
C ILE A 329 8.80 -8.64 13.13
N VAL A 330 9.85 -8.33 12.37
CA VAL A 330 9.78 -8.33 10.90
C VAL A 330 9.83 -9.73 10.28
N GLY A 331 10.24 -10.73 11.06
CA GLY A 331 10.26 -12.14 10.67
C GLY A 331 8.93 -12.86 10.82
N ASP A 332 7.89 -12.21 11.36
CA ASP A 332 6.53 -12.74 11.43
C ASP A 332 5.89 -12.79 10.03
N PRO A 333 5.38 -13.94 9.55
CA PRO A 333 4.74 -14.01 8.24
C PRO A 333 3.49 -13.15 8.12
N GLY A 334 2.75 -12.94 9.22
CA GLY A 334 1.63 -12.01 9.22
C GLY A 334 2.08 -10.57 8.99
N TRP A 335 3.21 -10.17 9.57
CA TRP A 335 3.86 -8.89 9.31
C TRP A 335 4.34 -8.79 7.87
N LEU A 336 5.05 -9.79 7.34
CA LEU A 336 5.53 -9.81 5.95
C LEU A 336 4.37 -9.70 4.94
N SER A 337 3.27 -10.41 5.17
CA SER A 337 2.05 -10.32 4.36
C SER A 337 1.44 -8.91 4.37
N ARG A 338 1.28 -8.31 5.56
CA ARG A 338 0.75 -6.95 5.70
C ARG A 338 1.65 -5.92 5.01
N THR A 339 2.97 -5.98 5.24
CA THR A 339 3.94 -5.06 4.63
C THR A 339 3.97 -5.20 3.11
N SER A 340 3.86 -6.42 2.59
CA SER A 340 3.83 -6.68 1.14
C SER A 340 2.63 -6.05 0.45
N ALA A 341 1.51 -5.85 1.14
CA ALA A 341 0.36 -5.11 0.62
C ALA A 341 0.65 -3.61 0.42
N PHE A 342 1.73 -3.08 1.00
CA PHE A 342 2.19 -1.71 0.81
C PHE A 342 3.46 -1.61 -0.03
N SER A 343 4.42 -2.52 0.17
CA SER A 343 5.69 -2.55 -0.54
C SER A 343 6.30 -3.95 -0.55
N LEU A 344 6.23 -4.60 -1.71
CA LEU A 344 6.92 -5.88 -1.96
C LEU A 344 8.44 -5.74 -1.86
N LYS A 345 9.00 -4.57 -2.19
CA LYS A 345 10.45 -4.31 -2.15
C LYS A 345 11.02 -4.46 -0.75
N ILE A 346 10.31 -3.94 0.26
CA ILE A 346 10.75 -4.01 1.66
C ILE A 346 10.70 -5.46 2.15
N ALA A 347 9.60 -6.15 1.89
CA ALA A 347 9.43 -7.54 2.31
C ALA A 347 10.47 -8.45 1.64
N ASP A 348 10.72 -8.28 0.34
CA ASP A 348 11.76 -9.00 -0.40
C ASP A 348 13.14 -8.75 0.20
N ALA A 349 13.48 -7.50 0.50
CA ALA A 349 14.77 -7.17 1.08
C ALA A 349 14.99 -7.87 2.43
N LEU A 350 13.96 -7.95 3.28
CA LEU A 350 14.03 -8.66 4.56
C LEU A 350 14.21 -10.17 4.37
N VAL A 351 13.42 -10.80 3.48
CA VAL A 351 13.52 -12.24 3.24
C VAL A 351 14.85 -12.59 2.57
N LEU A 352 15.34 -11.78 1.62
CA LEU A 352 16.67 -11.93 1.02
C LEU A 352 17.78 -11.87 2.08
N ARG A 353 17.74 -10.89 2.98
CA ARG A 353 18.75 -10.80 4.06
C ARG A 353 18.65 -11.97 5.04
N ALA A 354 17.46 -12.49 5.33
CA ALA A 354 17.29 -13.70 6.12
C ALA A 354 17.86 -14.97 5.42
N ILE A 355 17.75 -15.04 4.08
CA ILE A 355 18.38 -16.11 3.27
C ILE A 355 19.91 -16.01 3.31
N GLU A 356 20.47 -14.79 3.29
CA GLU A 356 21.92 -14.57 3.33
C GLU A 356 22.54 -14.81 4.72
N HIS A 357 21.82 -14.53 5.81
CA HIS A 357 22.35 -14.56 7.19
C HIS A 357 22.34 -15.95 7.88
N GLN A 358 21.82 -17.01 7.24
CA GLN A 358 21.53 -18.34 7.84
C GLN A 358 22.37 -18.75 9.08
N PRO A 359 21.73 -19.29 10.15
CA PRO A 359 20.35 -19.79 10.20
C PRO A 359 19.35 -18.78 10.80
N THR A 360 18.44 -18.25 9.96
CA THR A 360 17.30 -17.43 10.40
C THR A 360 16.02 -18.29 10.41
N ARG A 361 15.21 -18.20 11.47
CA ARG A 361 13.98 -18.99 11.66
C ARG A 361 12.74 -18.09 11.77
N SER A 362 11.60 -18.63 11.36
CA SER A 362 10.28 -17.97 11.42
C SER A 362 9.21 -18.99 11.81
N HIS A 363 7.96 -18.55 12.01
CA HIS A 363 6.85 -19.40 12.43
C HIS A 363 5.69 -19.31 11.45
N LEU A 364 5.19 -20.44 10.99
CA LEU A 364 4.02 -20.53 10.12
C LEU A 364 3.03 -21.53 10.73
N HIS A 365 1.75 -21.19 10.80
CA HIS A 365 0.72 -22.04 11.41
C HIS A 365 1.06 -22.57 12.83
N GLY A 366 1.82 -21.80 13.61
CA GLY A 366 2.27 -22.21 14.95
C GLY A 366 3.47 -23.16 14.98
N HIS A 367 4.10 -23.44 13.84
CA HIS A 367 5.28 -24.28 13.72
C HIS A 367 6.49 -23.49 13.22
N GLU A 368 7.65 -23.73 13.81
CA GLU A 368 8.91 -23.09 13.41
C GLU A 368 9.46 -23.71 12.12
N TYR A 369 10.04 -22.89 11.25
CA TYR A 369 10.77 -23.32 10.05
C TYR A 369 11.97 -22.41 9.77
N ALA A 370 12.96 -22.93 9.05
CA ALA A 370 14.13 -22.17 8.60
C ALA A 370 13.77 -21.32 7.38
N ILE A 371 13.36 -20.08 7.61
CA ILE A 371 13.05 -19.13 6.53
C ILE A 371 14.26 -18.84 5.64
N GLY A 372 15.49 -18.92 6.17
CA GLY A 372 16.69 -18.76 5.36
C GLY A 372 16.86 -19.86 4.29
N VAL A 373 16.21 -21.01 4.48
CA VAL A 373 16.20 -22.13 3.51
C VAL A 373 14.94 -22.11 2.65
N ALA A 374 13.77 -21.97 3.27
CA ALA A 374 12.49 -22.06 2.56
C ALA A 374 12.10 -20.75 1.85
N GLY A 375 12.59 -19.61 2.32
CA GLY A 375 12.05 -18.29 2.00
C GLY A 375 10.60 -18.13 2.45
N TYR A 376 9.94 -17.08 1.98
CA TYR A 376 8.54 -16.78 2.25
C TYR A 376 7.91 -16.18 0.99
N THR A 377 6.70 -16.60 0.64
CA THR A 377 5.88 -15.94 -0.41
C THR A 377 4.47 -15.71 0.09
N LEU A 378 3.78 -14.73 -0.50
CA LEU A 378 2.40 -14.43 -0.13
C LEU A 378 1.50 -15.65 -0.35
N GLY A 379 0.65 -15.88 0.64
CA GLY A 379 -0.23 -17.02 0.70
C GLY A 379 0.35 -18.24 1.42
N ASP A 380 1.60 -18.15 1.90
CA ASP A 380 2.14 -19.15 2.83
C ASP A 380 1.32 -19.26 4.11
N GLU A 381 0.73 -18.15 4.56
CA GLU A 381 -0.17 -18.07 5.70
C GLU A 381 -1.53 -18.76 5.52
N TYR A 382 -1.90 -19.13 4.28
CA TYR A 382 -3.14 -19.85 4.00
C TYR A 382 -2.89 -21.35 3.91
N SER A 383 -3.66 -22.13 4.68
CA SER A 383 -3.55 -23.59 4.72
C SER A 383 -4.21 -24.30 3.53
N GLY A 384 -4.90 -23.56 2.65
CA GLY A 384 -5.63 -24.09 1.50
C GLY A 384 -4.92 -23.82 0.16
N PRO A 385 -5.20 -24.60 -0.90
CA PRO A 385 -4.53 -24.48 -2.19
C PRO A 385 -5.24 -23.52 -3.16
N ALA A 386 -6.14 -22.66 -2.65
CA ALA A 386 -6.99 -21.79 -3.46
C ALA A 386 -6.17 -20.90 -4.40
N GLY A 387 -6.47 -20.97 -5.70
CA GLY A 387 -5.85 -20.14 -6.74
C GLY A 387 -4.53 -20.66 -7.34
N HIS A 388 -3.83 -21.59 -6.68
CA HIS A 388 -2.52 -22.07 -7.16
C HIS A 388 -2.59 -23.35 -8.01
N THR A 389 -1.65 -23.50 -8.94
CA THR A 389 -1.44 -24.74 -9.69
C THR A 389 -0.82 -25.83 -8.80
N ASP A 390 -1.04 -27.10 -9.16
CA ASP A 390 -0.45 -28.24 -8.44
C ASP A 390 1.09 -28.15 -8.41
N SER A 391 1.71 -27.58 -9.45
CA SER A 391 3.16 -27.44 -9.56
C SER A 391 3.73 -26.40 -8.57
N VAL A 392 3.03 -25.27 -8.37
CA VAL A 392 3.37 -24.27 -7.35
C VAL A 392 3.18 -24.84 -5.94
N LEU A 393 2.12 -25.59 -5.70
CA LEU A 393 1.85 -26.23 -4.41
C LEU A 393 2.88 -27.30 -4.07
N GLN A 394 3.33 -28.07 -5.06
CA GLN A 394 4.39 -29.06 -4.89
C GLN A 394 5.74 -28.42 -4.56
N TRP A 395 6.10 -27.32 -5.22
CA TRP A 395 7.31 -26.55 -4.89
C TRP A 395 7.20 -25.90 -3.49
N ARG A 396 6.06 -25.31 -3.15
CA ARG A 396 5.79 -24.77 -1.80
C ARG A 396 5.97 -25.82 -0.71
N PHE A 397 5.40 -27.01 -0.90
CA PHE A 397 5.63 -28.13 0.01
C PHE A 397 7.11 -28.51 0.09
N SER A 398 7.81 -28.54 -1.04
CA SER A 398 9.22 -28.93 -1.09
C SER A 398 10.10 -27.98 -0.29
N ARG A 399 9.96 -26.66 -0.48
CA ARG A 399 10.79 -25.66 0.22
C ARG A 399 10.50 -25.63 1.72
N LEU A 400 9.22 -25.71 2.10
CA LEU A 400 8.81 -25.74 3.51
C LEU A 400 9.29 -27.03 4.20
N ARG A 401 9.27 -28.17 3.50
CA ARG A 401 9.86 -29.42 4.00
C ARG A 401 11.37 -29.29 4.20
N SER A 402 12.10 -28.76 3.22
CA SER A 402 13.55 -28.53 3.37
C SER A 402 13.87 -27.57 4.52
N GLY A 403 12.99 -26.59 4.79
CA GLY A 403 13.06 -25.70 5.95
C GLY A 403 12.62 -26.32 7.29
N GLY A 404 12.22 -27.59 7.35
CA GLY A 404 11.85 -28.28 8.60
C GLY A 404 10.43 -28.02 9.10
N MET A 405 9.57 -27.34 8.31
CA MET A 405 8.20 -26.96 8.72
C MET A 405 7.33 -28.14 9.20
N PHE A 406 7.57 -29.33 8.67
CA PHE A 406 6.76 -30.53 8.91
C PHE A 406 7.40 -31.53 9.90
N GLU A 407 8.49 -31.14 10.58
CA GLU A 407 9.18 -32.02 11.54
C GLU A 407 8.26 -32.45 12.69
N ALA A 408 7.43 -31.53 13.18
CA ALA A 408 6.47 -31.77 14.26
C ALA A 408 5.47 -32.92 13.97
N VAL A 409 5.28 -33.26 12.69
CA VAL A 409 4.37 -34.33 12.24
C VAL A 409 5.11 -35.53 11.64
N GLY A 410 6.43 -35.61 11.88
CA GLY A 410 7.26 -36.75 11.51
C GLY A 410 7.73 -36.76 10.05
N ILE A 411 7.79 -35.59 9.39
CA ILE A 411 8.37 -35.44 8.05
C ILE A 411 9.73 -34.75 8.20
N ALA A 412 10.81 -35.50 7.99
CA ALA A 412 12.17 -34.97 8.11
C ALA A 412 12.53 -33.98 6.98
N PRO A 413 13.35 -32.95 7.26
CA PRO A 413 13.92 -32.07 6.25
C PRO A 413 14.89 -32.85 5.34
N THR A 414 15.21 -32.26 4.20
CA THR A 414 16.07 -32.88 3.19
C THR A 414 17.17 -31.92 2.76
N GLU A 415 18.34 -32.46 2.40
CA GLU A 415 19.50 -31.66 1.95
C GLU A 415 19.28 -31.00 0.57
N THR A 416 18.35 -31.51 -0.25
CA THR A 416 17.97 -30.85 -1.50
C THR A 416 17.25 -29.54 -1.16
N ALA A 417 17.84 -28.40 -1.54
CA ALA A 417 17.26 -27.09 -1.31
C ALA A 417 16.55 -26.61 -2.59
N PRO A 418 15.21 -26.56 -2.61
CA PRO A 418 14.47 -25.83 -3.63
C PRO A 418 14.86 -24.36 -3.63
N VAL A 419 14.57 -23.66 -4.72
CA VAL A 419 14.74 -22.20 -4.79
C VAL A 419 13.93 -21.56 -3.66
N PRO A 420 14.57 -20.78 -2.75
CA PRO A 420 13.86 -20.08 -1.69
C PRO A 420 12.88 -19.06 -2.28
N ALA A 421 11.75 -18.94 -1.62
CA ALA A 421 10.70 -18.02 -2.04
C ALA A 421 10.96 -16.58 -1.58
N LEU A 422 10.54 -15.62 -2.40
CA LEU A 422 10.42 -14.21 -2.05
C LEU A 422 8.95 -13.79 -2.04
N PRO A 423 8.57 -12.78 -1.24
CA PRO A 423 7.23 -12.19 -1.26
C PRO A 423 6.77 -11.84 -2.68
N SER A 424 7.64 -11.21 -3.47
CA SER A 424 7.36 -10.82 -4.86
C SER A 424 7.14 -11.98 -5.82
N ASP A 425 7.57 -13.20 -5.49
CA ASP A 425 7.30 -14.39 -6.31
C ASP A 425 5.79 -14.60 -6.50
N ALA A 426 4.96 -14.07 -5.60
CA ALA A 426 3.52 -14.13 -5.74
C ALA A 426 3.00 -13.45 -7.04
N VAL A 427 3.71 -12.43 -7.54
CA VAL A 427 3.41 -11.80 -8.83
C VAL A 427 3.72 -12.74 -9.99
N PHE A 428 4.86 -13.44 -9.93
CA PHE A 428 5.26 -14.40 -10.95
C PHE A 428 4.41 -15.67 -10.95
N LEU A 429 3.88 -16.06 -9.79
CA LEU A 429 3.13 -17.31 -9.63
C LEU A 429 1.61 -17.13 -9.78
N GLY A 430 1.15 -15.91 -10.11
CA GLY A 430 -0.29 -15.59 -10.19
C GLY A 430 -1.02 -15.75 -8.85
N ALA A 431 -0.27 -15.63 -7.75
CA ALA A 431 -0.70 -15.87 -6.38
C ALA A 431 -1.06 -14.60 -5.61
N ALA A 432 -0.68 -13.43 -6.14
CA ALA A 432 -1.07 -12.13 -5.61
C ALA A 432 -2.56 -11.86 -5.89
N GLY A 433 -3.43 -12.59 -5.20
CA GLY A 433 -4.86 -12.38 -5.19
C GLY A 433 -5.21 -11.11 -4.44
N GLY A 434 -5.55 -10.06 -5.18
CA GLY A 434 -6.27 -8.85 -4.74
C GLY A 434 -6.09 -8.43 -3.29
N SER A 435 -4.89 -7.98 -2.90
CA SER A 435 -4.79 -7.09 -1.74
C SER A 435 -5.54 -5.81 -2.11
N GLN A 436 -6.69 -5.58 -1.48
CA GLN A 436 -7.45 -4.32 -1.59
C GLN A 436 -6.60 -3.17 -1.05
N GLN A 437 -5.67 -2.65 -1.85
CA GLN A 437 -5.20 -1.30 -1.68
C GLN A 437 -6.28 -0.39 -2.26
N ILE A 438 -7.02 0.26 -1.36
CA ILE A 438 -7.59 1.61 -1.52
C ILE A 438 -7.94 1.95 -2.98
N GLY A 439 -9.00 1.35 -3.50
CA GLY A 439 -9.69 1.82 -4.71
C GLY A 439 -9.27 1.24 -6.06
N THR A 440 -8.23 0.41 -6.19
CA THR A 440 -7.90 -0.28 -7.46
C THR A 440 -7.53 -1.75 -7.23
N THR A 441 -8.34 -2.67 -7.76
CA THR A 441 -8.04 -4.11 -7.76
C THR A 441 -7.01 -4.45 -8.84
N ASP A 442 -5.72 -4.27 -8.53
CA ASP A 442 -4.63 -4.77 -9.36
C ASP A 442 -4.36 -6.25 -9.00
N ALA A 443 -5.22 -7.17 -9.46
CA ALA A 443 -4.92 -8.59 -9.39
C ALA A 443 -3.79 -8.89 -10.40
N ALA A 444 -2.68 -9.48 -9.95
CA ALA A 444 -1.62 -9.91 -10.85
C ALA A 444 -2.15 -11.00 -11.79
N SER A 445 -1.89 -10.87 -13.09
CA SER A 445 -2.28 -11.89 -14.05
C SER A 445 -1.39 -13.14 -13.93
N PRO A 446 -1.87 -14.33 -14.36
CA PRO A 446 -1.03 -15.52 -14.47
C PRO A 446 0.20 -15.28 -15.36
N TRP A 447 1.29 -15.98 -15.07
CA TRP A 447 2.51 -15.88 -15.85
C TRP A 447 2.47 -16.74 -17.11
N PHE A 448 2.42 -16.08 -18.27
CA PHE A 448 2.37 -16.74 -19.58
C PHE A 448 3.73 -16.85 -20.28
N GLY A 449 4.79 -16.27 -19.70
CA GLY A 449 6.12 -16.23 -20.30
C GLY A 449 6.20 -15.38 -21.58
N SER A 450 5.34 -14.37 -21.66
CA SER A 450 5.31 -13.36 -22.73
C SER A 450 6.04 -12.08 -22.32
N ALA A 451 6.36 -11.19 -23.27
CA ALA A 451 6.92 -9.88 -22.96
C ALA A 451 6.01 -9.09 -22.00
N ALA A 452 4.69 -9.23 -22.18
CA ALA A 452 3.73 -8.60 -21.28
C ALA A 452 3.81 -9.09 -19.84
N SER A 453 4.08 -10.39 -19.61
CA SER A 453 4.28 -10.92 -18.25
C SER A 453 5.50 -10.28 -17.58
N VAL A 454 6.57 -10.04 -18.35
CA VAL A 454 7.77 -9.36 -17.87
C VAL A 454 7.47 -7.90 -17.52
N TYR A 455 6.80 -7.15 -18.41
CA TYR A 455 6.49 -5.74 -18.18
C TYR A 455 5.41 -5.52 -17.10
N GLU A 456 4.49 -6.46 -16.91
CA GLU A 456 3.52 -6.42 -15.82
C GLU A 456 4.21 -6.61 -14.46
N ALA A 457 5.11 -7.60 -14.37
CA ALA A 457 5.92 -7.79 -13.17
C ALA A 457 6.87 -6.60 -12.91
N GLU A 458 7.48 -6.03 -13.95
CA GLU A 458 8.28 -4.81 -13.83
C GLU A 458 7.44 -3.62 -13.34
N ARG A 459 6.22 -3.43 -13.85
CA ARG A 459 5.29 -2.39 -13.38
C ARG A 459 4.92 -2.58 -11.91
N LEU A 460 4.61 -3.81 -11.49
CA LEU A 460 4.14 -4.13 -10.14
C LEU A 460 5.28 -4.07 -9.11
N LEU A 461 6.47 -4.54 -9.48
CA LEU A 461 7.61 -4.65 -8.58
C LEU A 461 8.55 -3.45 -8.64
N GLY A 462 8.54 -2.68 -9.73
CA GLY A 462 9.43 -1.55 -9.95
C GLY A 462 10.91 -1.92 -9.96
N HIS A 463 11.23 -3.15 -10.41
CA HIS A 463 12.59 -3.63 -10.65
C HIS A 463 12.93 -3.56 -12.14
N PRO A 464 14.21 -3.38 -12.52
CA PRO A 464 14.64 -3.40 -13.92
C PRO A 464 14.21 -4.69 -14.63
N VAL A 465 13.88 -4.60 -15.92
CA VAL A 465 13.46 -5.75 -16.75
C VAL A 465 14.43 -6.93 -16.63
N ALA A 466 15.74 -6.66 -16.63
CA ALA A 466 16.76 -7.69 -16.48
C ALA A 466 16.61 -8.52 -15.18
N ARG A 467 16.28 -7.85 -14.06
CA ARG A 467 16.07 -8.53 -12.76
C ARG A 467 14.79 -9.36 -12.75
N ILE A 468 13.73 -8.89 -13.42
CA ILE A 468 12.49 -9.65 -13.58
C ILE A 468 12.73 -10.93 -14.39
N VAL A 469 13.45 -10.82 -15.50
CA VAL A 469 13.79 -11.97 -16.37
C VAL A 469 14.67 -12.97 -15.63
N GLU A 470 15.68 -12.49 -14.89
CA GLU A 470 16.53 -13.33 -14.05
C GLU A 470 15.70 -14.11 -13.02
N ARG A 471 14.85 -13.41 -12.24
CA ARG A 471 14.02 -14.06 -11.22
C ARG A 471 13.03 -15.07 -11.81
N ALA A 472 12.41 -14.76 -12.95
CA ALA A 472 11.54 -15.71 -13.63
C ALA A 472 12.27 -17.00 -14.04
N ARG A 473 13.53 -16.90 -14.50
CA ARG A 473 14.37 -18.06 -14.83
C ARG A 473 14.77 -18.85 -13.58
N GLU A 474 15.11 -18.18 -12.48
CA GLU A 474 15.37 -18.83 -11.19
C GLU A 474 14.16 -19.64 -10.72
N LEU A 475 12.94 -19.13 -10.90
CA LEU A 475 11.69 -19.84 -10.60
C LEU A 475 11.33 -20.92 -11.64
N GLY A 476 12.16 -21.14 -12.66
CA GLY A 476 11.91 -22.12 -13.73
C GLY A 476 10.72 -21.77 -14.63
N LEU A 477 10.32 -20.50 -14.67
CA LEU A 477 9.23 -20.02 -15.52
C LEU A 477 9.72 -19.79 -16.94
N ARG A 478 8.81 -19.95 -17.90
CA ARG A 478 9.09 -19.64 -19.30
C ARG A 478 9.30 -18.13 -19.45
N VAL A 479 10.31 -17.71 -20.21
CA VAL A 479 10.54 -16.31 -20.62
C VAL A 479 10.53 -16.19 -22.14
N PRO A 480 10.29 -14.98 -22.70
CA PRO A 480 10.41 -14.72 -24.14
C PRO A 480 11.80 -15.08 -24.67
N ARG A 481 11.90 -15.42 -25.96
CA ARG A 481 13.18 -15.81 -26.59
C ARG A 481 14.19 -14.67 -26.61
N ASP A 482 13.70 -13.46 -26.71
CA ASP A 482 14.40 -12.18 -26.80
C ASP A 482 14.39 -11.40 -25.47
N ALA A 483 14.13 -12.09 -24.36
CA ALA A 483 13.97 -11.49 -23.03
C ALA A 483 15.18 -10.62 -22.59
N ASP A 484 16.41 -11.03 -22.92
CA ASP A 484 17.63 -10.29 -22.55
C ASP A 484 17.82 -9.00 -23.35
N SER A 485 17.08 -8.84 -24.46
CA SER A 485 17.11 -7.65 -25.32
C SER A 485 15.89 -6.75 -25.15
N LEU A 486 14.96 -7.08 -24.24
CA LEU A 486 13.80 -6.26 -23.97
C LEU A 486 14.23 -4.90 -23.36
N PRO A 487 13.79 -3.76 -23.92
CA PRO A 487 14.08 -2.45 -23.34
C PRO A 487 13.25 -2.24 -22.07
N GLU A 488 13.67 -1.30 -21.21
CA GLU A 488 12.85 -0.88 -20.05
C GLU A 488 11.49 -0.31 -20.49
N SER A 489 10.48 -0.41 -19.62
CA SER A 489 9.16 0.17 -19.93
C SER A 489 9.18 1.70 -19.87
N ASP A 490 8.31 2.30 -20.65
CA ASP A 490 7.97 3.71 -20.59
C ASP A 490 6.58 3.91 -19.94
N PRO A 491 6.17 5.16 -19.63
CA PRO A 491 4.86 5.41 -19.04
C PRO A 491 3.69 4.87 -19.87
N ILE A 492 3.82 4.79 -21.20
CA ILE A 492 2.78 4.31 -22.11
C ILE A 492 2.54 2.81 -21.89
N VAL A 493 3.62 2.02 -21.85
CA VAL A 493 3.55 0.58 -21.58
C VAL A 493 2.96 0.33 -20.20
N ARG A 494 3.47 1.00 -19.16
CA ARG A 494 2.96 0.81 -17.79
C ARG A 494 1.47 1.15 -17.66
N ALA A 495 1.02 2.27 -18.24
CA ALA A 495 -0.38 2.66 -18.23
C ALA A 495 -1.26 1.72 -19.07
N SER A 496 -0.78 1.22 -20.20
CA SER A 496 -1.55 0.26 -21.01
C SER A 496 -1.80 -1.05 -20.27
N LEU A 497 -0.83 -1.50 -19.46
CA LEU A 497 -0.93 -2.74 -18.69
C LEU A 497 -1.77 -2.59 -17.41
N SER A 498 -1.95 -1.38 -16.87
CA SER A 498 -2.78 -1.17 -15.66
C SER A 498 -4.29 -1.30 -15.92
N PHE A 499 -4.74 -1.23 -17.18
CA PHE A 499 -6.17 -1.24 -17.52
C PHE A 499 -6.70 -2.62 -17.94
N ASN A 500 -5.87 -3.65 -17.99
CA ASN A 500 -6.23 -4.93 -18.63
C ASN A 500 -5.93 -6.12 -17.72
N GLY A 501 -6.94 -6.95 -17.44
CA GLY A 501 -6.67 -8.30 -16.93
C GLY A 501 -6.20 -9.19 -18.08
N ARG A 502 -5.11 -9.94 -17.88
CA ARG A 502 -4.44 -10.68 -18.97
C ARG A 502 -4.85 -12.15 -19.07
N ALA A 503 -5.86 -12.58 -18.31
CA ALA A 503 -6.42 -13.92 -18.41
C ALA A 503 -7.93 -13.85 -18.61
N ASP A 504 -8.47 -14.72 -19.46
CA ASP A 504 -9.91 -14.92 -19.56
C ASP A 504 -10.44 -15.79 -18.40
N ALA A 505 -11.74 -16.14 -18.47
CA ALA A 505 -12.37 -16.95 -17.43
C ALA A 505 -11.82 -18.39 -17.34
N ASP A 506 -11.21 -18.87 -18.42
CA ASP A 506 -10.60 -20.19 -18.52
C ASP A 506 -9.10 -20.17 -18.18
N GLY A 507 -8.54 -18.98 -17.95
CA GLY A 507 -7.14 -18.77 -17.58
C GLY A 507 -6.19 -18.61 -18.78
N GLU A 508 -6.72 -18.42 -19.98
CA GLU A 508 -5.94 -18.26 -21.22
C GLU A 508 -5.47 -16.81 -21.41
N PRO A 509 -4.29 -16.58 -22.00
CA PRO A 509 -3.71 -15.24 -22.16
C PRO A 509 -4.57 -14.34 -23.06
N LEU A 510 -4.87 -13.14 -22.57
CA LEU A 510 -5.55 -12.09 -23.33
C LEU A 510 -4.57 -10.99 -23.79
N PRO A 511 -4.66 -10.55 -25.06
CA PRO A 511 -3.89 -9.41 -25.55
C PRO A 511 -4.34 -8.09 -24.90
N VAL A 512 -3.56 -7.02 -25.02
CA VAL A 512 -3.97 -5.68 -24.56
C VAL A 512 -5.22 -5.29 -25.35
N THR A 513 -6.30 -4.99 -24.63
CA THR A 513 -7.59 -4.68 -25.23
C THR A 513 -7.57 -3.32 -25.90
N GLY A 514 -8.43 -3.14 -26.92
CA GLY A 514 -8.63 -1.83 -27.55
C GLY A 514 -9.05 -0.77 -26.53
N LEU A 515 -9.81 -1.18 -25.49
CA LEU A 515 -10.17 -0.32 -24.38
C LEU A 515 -8.93 0.18 -23.60
N ALA A 516 -8.05 -0.73 -23.16
CA ALA A 516 -6.86 -0.34 -22.39
C ALA A 516 -5.99 0.67 -23.15
N ILE A 517 -5.89 0.52 -24.46
CA ILE A 517 -5.18 1.45 -25.35
C ILE A 517 -5.84 2.84 -25.39
N LEU A 518 -7.17 2.91 -25.47
CA LEU A 518 -7.90 4.19 -25.41
C LEU A 518 -7.73 4.89 -24.06
N LEU A 519 -7.81 4.13 -22.97
CA LEU A 519 -7.67 4.68 -21.62
C LEU A 519 -6.24 5.19 -21.37
N CYS A 520 -5.23 4.42 -21.80
CA CYS A 520 -3.83 4.86 -21.77
C CYS A 520 -3.61 6.14 -22.58
N ALA A 521 -4.09 6.16 -23.83
CA ALA A 521 -4.00 7.34 -24.71
C ALA A 521 -4.61 8.59 -24.06
N ARG A 522 -5.80 8.44 -23.47
CA ARG A 522 -6.49 9.55 -22.78
C ARG A 522 -5.80 9.97 -21.49
N GLN A 523 -5.28 9.03 -20.71
CA GLN A 523 -4.63 9.32 -19.42
C GLN A 523 -3.32 10.09 -19.62
N LEU A 524 -2.56 9.74 -20.65
CA LEU A 524 -1.24 10.30 -20.92
C LEU A 524 -1.25 11.43 -21.97
N ASP A 525 -2.43 11.77 -22.49
CA ASP A 525 -2.61 12.75 -23.57
C ASP A 525 -1.74 12.44 -24.81
N VAL A 526 -1.77 11.17 -25.22
CA VAL A 526 -1.07 10.64 -26.42
C VAL A 526 -2.06 10.02 -27.39
N SER A 527 -1.66 9.85 -28.66
CA SER A 527 -2.49 9.16 -29.65
C SER A 527 -2.50 7.64 -29.44
N THR A 528 -3.58 6.96 -29.86
CA THR A 528 -3.64 5.49 -29.84
C THR A 528 -2.58 4.85 -30.74
N GLU A 529 -2.14 5.53 -31.80
CA GLU A 529 -1.02 5.10 -32.65
C GLU A 529 0.30 5.05 -31.88
N GLN A 530 0.57 6.06 -31.04
CA GLN A 530 1.76 6.05 -30.17
C GLN A 530 1.72 4.91 -29.15
N VAL A 531 0.54 4.61 -28.60
CA VAL A 531 0.35 3.47 -27.70
C VAL A 531 0.63 2.15 -28.43
N VAL A 532 0.00 1.94 -29.59
CA VAL A 532 0.20 0.75 -30.43
C VAL A 532 1.67 0.57 -30.82
N ALA A 533 2.34 1.64 -31.24
CA ALA A 533 3.77 1.60 -31.58
C ALA A 533 4.66 1.23 -30.38
N ALA A 534 4.34 1.74 -29.19
CA ALA A 534 5.09 1.42 -27.98
C ALA A 534 4.93 -0.06 -27.55
N LEU A 535 3.76 -0.65 -27.79
CA LEU A 535 3.48 -2.07 -27.55
C LEU A 535 4.16 -2.97 -28.59
N ASP A 536 4.02 -2.64 -29.89
CA ASP A 536 4.66 -3.37 -31.00
C ASP A 536 6.20 -3.39 -30.82
N ALA A 537 6.81 -2.25 -30.46
CA ALA A 537 8.25 -2.13 -30.23
C ALA A 537 8.80 -3.04 -29.11
N ARG A 538 7.91 -3.57 -28.25
CA ARG A 538 8.24 -4.43 -27.10
C ARG A 538 7.67 -5.83 -27.23
N GLY A 539 7.12 -6.19 -28.39
CA GLY A 539 6.53 -7.50 -28.63
C GLY A 539 5.34 -7.82 -27.71
N ILE A 540 4.59 -6.80 -27.29
CA ILE A 540 3.40 -6.98 -26.46
C ILE A 540 2.18 -7.14 -27.38
N ASP A 541 1.53 -8.29 -27.30
CA ASP A 541 0.31 -8.56 -28.08
C ASP A 541 -0.85 -7.66 -27.66
N PHE A 542 -1.57 -7.12 -28.65
CA PHE A 542 -2.79 -6.32 -28.50
C PHE A 542 -3.85 -6.70 -29.56
N ALA A 543 -5.11 -6.41 -29.26
CA ALA A 543 -6.23 -6.77 -30.13
C ALA A 543 -6.20 -6.00 -31.46
N ASP A 544 -6.50 -6.67 -32.58
CA ASP A 544 -6.44 -6.08 -33.94
C ASP A 544 -7.23 -4.77 -34.09
N ARG A 545 -8.40 -4.67 -33.42
CA ARG A 545 -9.23 -3.46 -33.41
C ARG A 545 -8.42 -2.24 -32.98
N ALA A 546 -7.42 -2.41 -32.11
CA ALA A 546 -6.59 -1.33 -31.61
C ALA A 546 -5.88 -0.54 -32.71
N ARG A 547 -5.48 -1.21 -33.80
CA ARG A 547 -4.81 -0.58 -34.95
C ARG A 547 -5.71 0.41 -35.69
N THR A 548 -7.04 0.36 -35.48
CA THR A 548 -8.03 1.18 -36.20
C THR A 548 -8.74 2.21 -35.32
N LEU A 549 -8.41 2.29 -34.02
CA LEU A 549 -9.11 3.17 -33.07
C LEU A 549 -8.91 4.67 -33.34
N HIS A 550 -7.76 5.05 -33.91
CA HIS A 550 -7.46 6.45 -34.25
C HIS A 550 -8.38 6.99 -35.37
N SER A 551 -8.85 6.12 -36.27
CA SER A 551 -9.64 6.49 -37.44
C SER A 551 -11.15 6.29 -37.27
N SER A 552 -11.58 5.68 -36.18
CA SER A 552 -13.01 5.45 -35.87
C SER A 552 -13.26 5.67 -34.37
N PRO A 553 -13.64 6.89 -33.95
CA PRO A 553 -13.90 7.19 -32.55
C PRO A 553 -15.07 6.38 -32.00
N LEU A 554 -15.06 6.14 -30.69
CA LEU A 554 -16.14 5.41 -30.03
C LEU A 554 -17.46 6.16 -30.15
N SER A 555 -18.52 5.41 -30.43
CA SER A 555 -19.87 5.98 -30.44
C SER A 555 -20.31 6.37 -29.03
N PRO A 556 -21.18 7.39 -28.88
CA PRO A 556 -21.71 7.78 -27.57
C PRO A 556 -22.40 6.64 -26.81
N GLY A 557 -23.01 5.68 -27.52
CA GLY A 557 -23.61 4.49 -26.91
C GLY A 557 -22.58 3.56 -26.29
N VAL A 558 -21.47 3.31 -26.98
CA VAL A 558 -20.38 2.47 -26.45
C VAL A 558 -19.78 3.11 -25.19
N LEU A 559 -19.52 4.42 -25.21
CA LEU A 559 -19.04 5.16 -24.04
C LEU A 559 -20.00 5.05 -22.85
N ARG A 560 -21.32 5.18 -23.09
CA ARG A 560 -22.34 5.03 -22.04
C ARG A 560 -22.38 3.63 -21.47
N ALA A 561 -22.31 2.59 -22.31
CA ALA A 561 -22.32 1.21 -21.85
C ALA A 561 -21.11 0.87 -20.97
N MET A 562 -19.96 1.50 -21.24
CA MET A 562 -18.70 1.25 -20.51
C MET A 562 -18.55 2.10 -19.26
N SER A 563 -19.30 3.20 -19.13
CA SER A 563 -19.30 4.03 -17.93
C SER A 563 -19.99 3.29 -16.78
N GLU A 564 -19.40 3.26 -15.58
CA GLU A 564 -20.00 2.57 -14.43
C GLU A 564 -21.41 3.08 -14.13
N ASN A 565 -21.59 4.41 -14.26
CA ASN A 565 -22.83 5.14 -14.02
C ASN A 565 -23.71 5.31 -15.27
N GLY A 566 -23.29 4.82 -16.44
CA GLY A 566 -24.05 4.94 -17.68
C GLY A 566 -24.02 6.34 -18.34
N GLU A 567 -23.19 7.25 -17.84
CA GLU A 567 -23.20 8.67 -18.26
C GLU A 567 -22.34 8.93 -19.50
N GLY A 568 -21.51 7.97 -19.89
CA GLY A 568 -20.54 8.13 -20.99
C GLY A 568 -19.27 8.86 -20.59
N ILE A 569 -19.05 9.01 -19.28
CA ILE A 569 -17.86 9.58 -18.66
C ILE A 569 -17.27 8.59 -17.65
N ALA A 570 -15.99 8.77 -17.33
CA ALA A 570 -15.31 7.98 -16.29
C ALA A 570 -16.05 8.04 -14.94
N PRO A 571 -15.99 7.01 -14.09
CA PRO A 571 -15.13 5.82 -14.19
C PRO A 571 -15.60 4.79 -15.23
N TRP A 572 -14.63 4.08 -15.83
CA TRP A 572 -14.85 3.09 -16.89
C TRP A 572 -14.78 1.67 -16.32
N ARG A 573 -15.68 0.80 -16.77
CA ARG A 573 -15.68 -0.63 -16.42
C ARG A 573 -14.49 -1.34 -17.07
N ASN A 574 -13.91 -2.28 -16.34
CA ASN A 574 -12.86 -3.16 -16.85
C ASN A 574 -13.46 -4.21 -17.82
N ALA A 575 -12.77 -4.50 -18.93
CA ALA A 575 -13.21 -5.42 -19.98
C ALA A 575 -13.43 -6.88 -19.51
N VAL A 576 -12.82 -7.27 -18.39
CA VAL A 576 -12.94 -8.60 -17.77
C VAL A 576 -14.24 -8.76 -16.98
N TRP A 577 -14.88 -7.64 -16.62
CA TRP A 577 -16.10 -7.61 -15.83
C TRP A 577 -17.33 -7.73 -16.74
N MET A 578 -18.39 -8.34 -16.21
CA MET A 578 -19.66 -8.44 -16.94
C MET A 578 -20.26 -7.04 -17.11
N ILE A 579 -20.62 -6.67 -18.34
CA ILE A 579 -21.54 -5.56 -18.57
C ILE A 579 -22.95 -6.13 -18.46
N GLY A 580 -23.71 -5.62 -17.49
CA GLY A 580 -25.08 -6.05 -17.27
C GLY A 580 -26.01 -5.65 -18.42
N LEU A 581 -27.15 -6.35 -18.51
CA LEU A 581 -28.18 -6.10 -19.51
C LEU A 581 -28.67 -4.64 -19.48
N GLU A 582 -28.71 -4.05 -18.30
CA GLU A 582 -29.15 -2.68 -18.05
C GLU A 582 -28.30 -1.63 -18.75
N HIS A 583 -26.97 -1.78 -18.73
CA HIS A 583 -26.07 -0.82 -19.38
C HIS A 583 -26.21 -0.90 -20.89
N ILE A 584 -26.37 -2.10 -21.44
CA ILE A 584 -26.55 -2.33 -22.88
C ILE A 584 -27.87 -1.71 -23.36
N VAL A 585 -28.96 -1.97 -22.64
CA VAL A 585 -30.29 -1.44 -23.00
C VAL A 585 -30.31 0.10 -22.85
N ALA A 586 -29.83 0.64 -21.73
CA ALA A 586 -29.81 2.08 -21.50
C ALA A 586 -28.93 2.81 -22.53
N ALA A 587 -27.77 2.25 -22.87
CA ALA A 587 -26.87 2.80 -23.88
C ALA A 587 -27.47 2.75 -25.29
N SER A 588 -28.10 1.63 -25.67
CA SER A 588 -28.81 1.50 -26.95
C SER A 588 -29.89 2.56 -27.09
N ARG A 589 -30.75 2.72 -26.06
CA ARG A 589 -31.79 3.75 -26.01
C ARG A 589 -31.22 5.17 -26.13
N ALA A 590 -30.22 5.50 -25.33
CA ALA A 590 -29.67 6.87 -25.26
C ALA A 590 -28.89 7.29 -26.51
N SER A 591 -28.40 6.31 -27.30
CA SER A 591 -27.59 6.58 -28.50
C SER A 591 -28.30 6.30 -29.82
N GLY A 592 -29.44 5.60 -29.79
CA GLY A 592 -30.14 5.12 -30.98
C GLY A 592 -29.41 4.00 -31.71
N LEU A 593 -28.34 3.43 -31.13
CA LEU A 593 -27.63 2.29 -31.71
C LEU A 593 -28.40 1.00 -31.43
N THR A 594 -28.45 0.11 -32.41
CA THR A 594 -28.99 -1.23 -32.19
C THR A 594 -28.13 -1.98 -31.17
N VAL A 595 -28.76 -2.83 -30.37
CA VAL A 595 -28.04 -3.67 -29.40
C VAL A 595 -27.00 -4.55 -30.09
N ALA A 596 -27.30 -5.05 -31.30
CA ALA A 596 -26.34 -5.85 -32.07
C ALA A 596 -25.07 -5.05 -32.42
N THR A 597 -25.22 -3.80 -32.87
CA THR A 597 -24.07 -2.91 -33.14
C THR A 597 -23.31 -2.58 -31.87
N LEU A 598 -24.01 -2.29 -30.77
CA LEU A 598 -23.39 -1.98 -29.48
C LEU A 598 -22.58 -3.17 -28.94
N LEU A 599 -23.15 -4.37 -28.95
CA LEU A 599 -22.45 -5.60 -28.54
C LEU A 599 -21.26 -5.90 -29.46
N ALA A 600 -21.39 -5.71 -30.78
CA ALA A 600 -20.28 -5.91 -31.71
C ALA A 600 -19.10 -4.97 -31.42
N GLU A 601 -19.36 -3.68 -31.17
CA GLU A 601 -18.33 -2.70 -30.82
C GLU A 601 -17.70 -2.98 -29.45
N LEU A 602 -18.50 -3.37 -28.45
CA LEU A 602 -17.97 -3.77 -27.13
C LEU A 602 -17.10 -5.03 -27.22
N ARG A 603 -17.50 -6.03 -28.01
CA ARG A 603 -16.65 -7.21 -28.30
C ARG A 603 -15.35 -6.80 -28.97
N ALA A 604 -15.42 -5.89 -29.94
CA ALA A 604 -14.23 -5.37 -30.63
C ALA A 604 -13.28 -4.63 -29.68
N LEU A 605 -13.79 -4.02 -28.61
CA LEU A 605 -13.00 -3.38 -27.57
C LEU A 605 -12.43 -4.34 -26.51
N GLY A 606 -12.82 -5.62 -26.54
CA GLY A 606 -12.29 -6.66 -25.65
C GLY A 606 -13.24 -7.13 -24.54
N PHE A 607 -14.50 -6.69 -24.51
CA PHE A 607 -15.47 -7.21 -23.54
C PHE A 607 -15.87 -8.64 -23.90
N ALA A 608 -15.40 -9.61 -23.10
CA ALA A 608 -15.67 -11.03 -23.31
C ALA A 608 -16.99 -11.49 -22.66
N LYS A 609 -17.37 -10.88 -21.52
CA LYS A 609 -18.57 -11.24 -20.75
C LYS A 609 -19.71 -10.26 -21.03
N LEU A 610 -20.37 -10.47 -22.16
CA LEU A 610 -21.55 -9.69 -22.56
C LEU A 610 -22.83 -10.53 -22.49
N PRO A 611 -24.00 -9.90 -22.30
CA PRO A 611 -25.27 -10.61 -22.34
C PRO A 611 -25.48 -11.24 -23.73
N ASP A 612 -25.98 -12.46 -23.76
CA ASP A 612 -26.37 -13.16 -24.99
C ASP A 612 -27.82 -12.78 -25.31
N LEU A 613 -28.02 -11.91 -26.30
CA LEU A 613 -29.32 -11.30 -26.63
C LEU A 613 -29.72 -11.64 -28.06
N GLU A 614 -30.87 -12.29 -28.21
CA GLU A 614 -31.46 -12.69 -29.49
C GLU A 614 -32.53 -11.66 -29.89
N LEU A 615 -32.11 -10.43 -30.15
CA LEU A 615 -33.04 -9.33 -30.45
C LEU A 615 -33.50 -9.25 -31.91
N ASP A 616 -33.01 -10.07 -32.83
CA ASP A 616 -33.43 -10.14 -34.26
C ASP A 616 -33.64 -8.77 -34.93
N GLY A 617 -32.82 -7.77 -34.60
CA GLY A 617 -32.95 -6.41 -35.14
C GLY A 617 -34.13 -5.59 -34.60
N LYS A 618 -34.81 -6.04 -33.54
CA LYS A 618 -35.85 -5.28 -32.83
C LYS A 618 -35.22 -4.22 -31.93
N ASP A 619 -35.75 -3.00 -32.00
CA ASP A 619 -35.35 -1.90 -31.12
C ASP A 619 -35.76 -2.18 -29.68
N VAL A 620 -35.00 -1.63 -28.72
CA VAL A 620 -35.34 -1.68 -27.31
C VAL A 620 -36.22 -0.49 -26.95
N THR A 621 -37.31 -0.76 -26.24
CA THR A 621 -38.36 0.19 -25.89
C THR A 621 -38.34 0.53 -24.40
N ASP A 622 -38.99 1.63 -24.01
CA ASP A 622 -39.18 1.99 -22.60
C ASP A 622 -39.92 0.91 -21.82
N GLY A 623 -40.82 0.17 -22.48
CA GLY A 623 -41.52 -0.97 -21.91
C GLY A 623 -40.59 -2.15 -21.59
N ASP A 624 -39.48 -2.32 -22.31
CA ASP A 624 -38.53 -3.41 -22.06
C ASP A 624 -37.70 -3.18 -20.79
N LEU A 625 -37.35 -1.92 -20.49
CA LEU A 625 -36.67 -1.58 -19.23
C LEU A 625 -37.59 -1.80 -18.02
N VAL A 626 -38.87 -1.46 -18.14
CA VAL A 626 -39.89 -1.77 -17.13
C VAL A 626 -40.06 -3.27 -16.99
N LEU A 627 -40.08 -4.01 -18.09
CA LEU A 627 -40.23 -5.46 -18.09
C LEU A 627 -39.05 -6.16 -17.41
N LEU A 628 -37.81 -5.73 -17.67
CA LEU A 628 -36.60 -6.39 -17.16
C LEU A 628 -36.27 -6.01 -15.71
N SER A 629 -36.75 -4.87 -15.21
CA SER A 629 -36.48 -4.41 -13.84
C SER A 629 -37.28 -5.24 -12.81
N CYS A 630 -36.61 -5.68 -11.74
CA CYS A 630 -37.23 -6.42 -10.64
C CYS A 630 -38.38 -5.66 -9.97
N ASP A 631 -38.27 -4.34 -9.91
CA ASP A 631 -39.27 -3.44 -9.32
C ASP A 631 -40.16 -2.76 -10.38
N GLN A 632 -39.97 -3.11 -11.66
CA GLN A 632 -40.69 -2.55 -12.81
C GLN A 632 -40.64 -1.01 -12.88
N ASP A 633 -39.53 -0.42 -12.46
CA ASP A 633 -39.33 1.03 -12.41
C ASP A 633 -38.26 1.52 -13.41
N SER A 634 -37.81 0.63 -14.30
CA SER A 634 -36.69 0.85 -15.22
C SER A 634 -35.33 1.03 -14.54
N ARG A 635 -35.19 0.66 -13.26
CA ARG A 635 -33.94 0.74 -12.50
C ARG A 635 -33.48 -0.65 -12.06
N SER A 636 -32.20 -0.70 -11.66
CA SER A 636 -31.57 -1.90 -11.10
C SER A 636 -32.21 -2.26 -9.76
N PRO A 637 -32.36 -3.56 -9.43
CA PRO A 637 -31.84 -4.75 -10.14
C PRO A 637 -32.69 -5.23 -11.31
N PHE A 638 -32.09 -5.94 -12.28
CA PHE A 638 -32.76 -6.49 -13.46
C PHE A 638 -32.71 -8.03 -13.48
N TYR A 639 -33.70 -8.66 -14.10
CA TYR A 639 -33.71 -10.10 -14.35
C TYR A 639 -32.73 -10.48 -15.47
N ASP A 640 -32.04 -11.60 -15.30
CA ASP A 640 -31.08 -12.13 -16.27
C ASP A 640 -31.16 -13.67 -16.37
N ARG A 641 -30.25 -14.29 -17.11
CA ARG A 641 -30.22 -15.76 -17.29
C ARG A 641 -29.96 -16.52 -15.98
N SER A 642 -29.21 -15.92 -15.05
CA SER A 642 -28.93 -16.49 -13.74
C SER A 642 -30.08 -16.26 -12.74
N GLN A 643 -30.89 -15.22 -12.98
CA GLN A 643 -32.04 -14.83 -12.18
C GLN A 643 -33.32 -14.79 -13.04
N PRO A 644 -34.00 -15.94 -13.22
CA PRO A 644 -35.25 -15.99 -13.96
C PRO A 644 -36.36 -15.14 -13.33
N MET A 645 -37.26 -14.62 -14.16
CA MET A 645 -38.41 -13.82 -13.70
C MET A 645 -39.47 -14.71 -13.02
N PRO A 646 -39.98 -14.36 -11.82
CA PRO A 646 -41.12 -15.03 -11.22
C PRO A 646 -42.41 -14.83 -12.01
N GLY A 647 -43.26 -15.86 -12.10
CA GLY A 647 -44.54 -15.78 -12.83
C GLY A 647 -45.50 -14.69 -12.31
N GLU A 648 -45.52 -14.42 -11.01
CA GLU A 648 -46.34 -13.33 -10.42
C GLU A 648 -45.92 -11.94 -10.94
N ARG A 649 -44.61 -11.73 -11.09
CA ARG A 649 -44.05 -10.47 -11.62
C ARG A 649 -44.32 -10.31 -13.12
N MET A 650 -44.38 -11.42 -13.84
CA MET A 650 -44.76 -11.42 -15.25
C MET A 650 -46.21 -10.96 -15.45
N ALA A 651 -47.14 -11.41 -14.60
CA ALA A 651 -48.54 -10.99 -14.62
C ALA A 651 -48.69 -9.50 -14.32
N GLU A 652 -47.98 -8.99 -13.30
CA GLU A 652 -47.94 -7.56 -12.96
C GLU A 652 -47.38 -6.72 -14.13
N ALA A 653 -46.34 -7.20 -14.81
CA ALA A 653 -45.76 -6.51 -15.96
C ALA A 653 -46.74 -6.48 -17.15
N ALA A 654 -47.49 -7.57 -17.39
CA ALA A 654 -48.52 -7.65 -18.43
C ALA A 654 -49.63 -6.62 -18.22
N GLU A 655 -50.12 -6.49 -16.99
CA GLU A 655 -51.12 -5.48 -16.62
C GLU A 655 -50.57 -4.07 -16.82
N ARG A 656 -49.36 -3.80 -16.32
CA ARG A 656 -48.74 -2.47 -16.34
C ARG A 656 -48.38 -1.98 -17.75
N LEU A 657 -47.93 -2.89 -18.62
CA LEU A 657 -47.54 -2.57 -20.00
C LEU A 657 -48.71 -2.72 -20.99
N GLY A 658 -49.86 -3.24 -20.56
CA GLY A 658 -51.03 -3.47 -21.42
C GLY A 658 -50.79 -4.53 -22.50
N LEU A 659 -49.94 -5.52 -22.23
CA LEU A 659 -49.52 -6.56 -23.17
C LEU A 659 -49.90 -7.96 -22.65
N SER A 660 -50.06 -8.94 -23.53
CA SER A 660 -50.30 -10.32 -23.10
C SER A 660 -49.06 -10.96 -22.49
N GLU A 661 -49.26 -11.86 -21.52
CA GLU A 661 -48.16 -12.65 -20.94
C GLU A 661 -47.37 -13.40 -22.03
N GLU A 662 -48.03 -13.95 -23.05
CA GLU A 662 -47.34 -14.61 -24.18
C GLU A 662 -46.40 -13.66 -24.95
N THR A 663 -46.82 -12.40 -25.14
CA THR A 663 -45.99 -11.37 -25.78
C THR A 663 -44.80 -11.02 -24.89
N LEU A 664 -45.01 -10.88 -23.58
CA LEU A 664 -43.94 -10.58 -22.63
C LEU A 664 -42.96 -11.74 -22.45
N ALA A 665 -43.43 -13.00 -22.46
CA ALA A 665 -42.57 -14.18 -22.41
C ALA A 665 -41.69 -14.26 -23.67
N SER A 666 -42.28 -14.03 -24.85
CA SER A 666 -41.51 -13.97 -26.09
C SER A 666 -40.48 -12.85 -26.05
N ARG A 667 -40.84 -11.71 -25.46
CA ARG A 667 -39.95 -10.56 -25.30
C ARG A 667 -38.81 -10.83 -24.29
N LEU A 668 -39.10 -11.43 -23.14
CA LEU A 668 -38.09 -11.84 -22.14
C LEU A 668 -37.14 -12.91 -22.68
N ALA A 669 -37.65 -13.86 -23.48
CA ALA A 669 -36.84 -14.85 -24.15
C ALA A 669 -35.82 -14.20 -25.11
N SER A 670 -36.21 -13.13 -25.82
CA SER A 670 -35.27 -12.37 -26.66
C SER A 670 -34.14 -11.67 -25.89
N PHE A 671 -34.32 -11.47 -24.58
CA PHE A 671 -33.30 -10.98 -23.66
C PHE A 671 -32.58 -12.11 -22.89
N GLY A 672 -32.83 -13.38 -23.22
CA GLY A 672 -32.23 -14.53 -22.54
C GLY A 672 -32.77 -14.80 -21.12
N VAL A 673 -33.88 -14.15 -20.74
CA VAL A 673 -34.53 -14.28 -19.42
C VAL A 673 -35.65 -15.31 -19.51
N SER A 674 -35.54 -16.38 -18.72
CA SER A 674 -36.63 -17.37 -18.59
C SER A 674 -37.59 -17.01 -17.47
N VAL A 675 -38.87 -17.34 -17.63
CA VAL A 675 -39.88 -17.22 -16.56
C VAL A 675 -39.96 -18.54 -15.81
N VAL A 676 -39.94 -18.48 -14.47
CA VAL A 676 -39.98 -19.66 -13.63
C VAL A 676 -41.09 -19.55 -12.60
N THR A 677 -41.89 -20.61 -12.46
CA THR A 677 -43.00 -20.69 -11.49
C THR A 677 -42.57 -21.16 -10.10
N THR A 678 -41.31 -21.55 -9.90
CA THR A 678 -40.71 -21.91 -8.59
C THR A 678 -39.19 -21.66 -8.52
N PRO A 679 -38.65 -20.94 -7.51
CA PRO A 679 -37.26 -20.49 -7.51
C PRO A 679 -36.24 -21.64 -7.35
N ARG A 680 -35.15 -21.60 -8.13
CA ARG A 680 -34.03 -22.56 -8.08
C ARG A 680 -32.72 -21.86 -7.71
N ARG A 681 -31.98 -22.43 -6.75
CA ARG A 681 -30.69 -21.92 -6.23
C ARG A 681 -29.55 -22.14 -7.25
N PRO A 682 -28.58 -21.21 -7.38
CA PRO A 682 -27.51 -21.29 -8.39
C PRO A 682 -26.55 -22.48 -8.19
N PRO A 683 -25.91 -22.98 -9.26
CA PRO A 683 -25.00 -24.12 -9.21
C PRO A 683 -23.63 -23.76 -8.61
N SER A 684 -23.13 -24.60 -7.70
CA SER A 684 -21.76 -24.53 -7.19
C SER A 684 -20.75 -24.95 -8.26
N VAL A 685 -19.70 -24.16 -8.47
CA VAL A 685 -18.55 -24.54 -9.30
C VAL A 685 -17.81 -25.70 -8.62
N GLY A 686 -17.73 -26.87 -9.27
CA GLY A 686 -17.05 -28.07 -8.75
C GLY A 686 -17.93 -29.32 -8.56
N LEU A 687 -17.33 -30.42 -8.09
CA LEU A 687 -18.09 -31.63 -7.70
C LEU A 687 -18.95 -31.31 -6.48
N THR A 688 -20.24 -31.67 -6.47
CA THR A 688 -21.05 -31.53 -5.26
C THR A 688 -20.70 -32.59 -4.23
N LYS A 689 -20.89 -32.30 -2.93
CA LYS A 689 -20.75 -33.28 -1.84
C LYS A 689 -21.40 -34.63 -2.18
N LYS A 690 -22.63 -34.60 -2.69
CA LYS A 690 -23.39 -35.81 -3.09
C LYS A 690 -22.68 -36.61 -4.18
N LYS A 691 -22.03 -35.94 -5.14
CA LYS A 691 -21.31 -36.57 -6.25
C LYS A 691 -19.99 -37.18 -5.79
N VAL A 692 -19.24 -36.49 -4.92
CA VAL A 692 -17.99 -37.00 -4.32
C VAL A 692 -18.25 -38.28 -3.53
N LEU A 693 -19.20 -38.25 -2.58
CA LEU A 693 -19.51 -39.42 -1.75
C LEU A 693 -20.02 -40.61 -2.59
N LYS A 694 -20.67 -40.36 -3.72
CA LYS A 694 -21.07 -41.42 -4.67
C LYS A 694 -19.86 -42.01 -5.41
N LEU A 695 -18.90 -41.17 -5.82
CA LEU A 695 -17.67 -41.61 -6.48
C LEU A 695 -16.78 -42.44 -5.56
N LEU A 696 -16.81 -42.17 -4.25
CA LEU A 696 -16.18 -43.00 -3.21
C LEU A 696 -16.90 -44.34 -2.96
N GLY A 697 -17.96 -44.66 -3.73
CA GLY A 697 -18.68 -45.92 -3.61
C GLY A 697 -19.58 -46.04 -2.38
N MET A 698 -19.85 -44.94 -1.66
CA MET A 698 -20.63 -44.99 -0.42
C MET A 698 -22.13 -45.22 -0.68
N SER A 699 -22.70 -46.21 0.01
CA SER A 699 -24.15 -46.46 0.03
C SER A 699 -24.93 -45.29 0.65
N THR A 700 -26.25 -45.27 0.48
CA THR A 700 -27.12 -44.24 1.10
C THR A 700 -27.01 -44.20 2.63
N LYS A 701 -26.82 -45.37 3.27
CA LYS A 701 -26.64 -45.48 4.72
C LYS A 701 -25.28 -44.94 5.18
N GLN A 702 -24.21 -45.24 4.44
CA GLN A 702 -22.87 -44.71 4.72
C GLN A 702 -22.81 -43.20 4.52
N ARG A 703 -23.46 -42.67 3.48
CA ARG A 703 -23.53 -41.22 3.22
C ARG A 703 -24.23 -40.42 4.34
N ALA A 704 -25.17 -41.03 5.04
CA ALA A 704 -25.85 -40.42 6.18
C ALA A 704 -24.99 -40.45 7.47
N ALA A 705 -23.93 -41.26 7.51
CA ALA A 705 -23.04 -41.41 8.65
C ALA A 705 -21.74 -40.58 8.53
N VAL A 706 -21.53 -39.88 7.41
CA VAL A 706 -20.37 -39.00 7.19
C VAL A 706 -20.41 -37.86 8.19
N THR A 707 -19.36 -37.78 9.02
CA THR A 707 -19.24 -36.80 10.10
C THR A 707 -18.70 -35.45 9.60
N ALA A 708 -18.74 -34.42 10.45
CA ALA A 708 -18.09 -33.14 10.14
C ALA A 708 -16.56 -33.30 9.98
N HIS A 709 -15.95 -34.22 10.74
CA HIS A 709 -14.53 -34.57 10.60
C HIS A 709 -14.23 -35.17 9.23
N ASP A 710 -15.05 -36.13 8.78
CA ASP A 710 -14.90 -36.73 7.44
C ASP A 710 -15.05 -35.68 6.33
N LEU A 711 -15.94 -34.70 6.51
CA LEU A 711 -16.10 -33.60 5.56
C LEU A 711 -14.88 -32.68 5.56
N ALA A 712 -14.33 -32.36 6.73
CA ALA A 712 -13.08 -31.62 6.82
C ALA A 712 -11.93 -32.35 6.13
N ARG A 713 -11.87 -33.69 6.24
CA ARG A 713 -10.88 -34.53 5.54
C ARG A 713 -10.96 -34.50 4.03
N ILE A 714 -12.17 -34.45 3.48
CA ILE A 714 -12.39 -34.49 2.02
C ILE A 714 -12.57 -33.10 1.42
N SER A 715 -12.59 -32.03 2.23
CA SER A 715 -12.47 -30.65 1.78
C SER A 715 -11.04 -30.38 1.33
N ARG A 716 -10.88 -29.66 0.22
CA ARG A 716 -9.59 -29.23 -0.30
C ARG A 716 -8.85 -28.30 0.68
N ASP A 717 -9.60 -27.45 1.37
CA ASP A 717 -9.07 -26.43 2.29
C ASP A 717 -9.08 -26.91 3.76
N GLY A 718 -9.70 -28.06 4.03
CA GLY A 718 -9.76 -28.64 5.38
C GLY A 718 -10.81 -28.01 6.29
N ASP A 719 -11.70 -27.18 5.74
CA ASP A 719 -12.74 -26.42 6.45
C ASP A 719 -14.09 -27.16 6.55
N GLY A 720 -14.20 -28.31 5.89
CA GLY A 720 -15.44 -29.09 5.82
C GLY A 720 -16.45 -28.57 4.82
N GLU A 721 -16.07 -27.61 3.99
CA GLU A 721 -16.89 -27.03 2.92
C GLU A 721 -16.31 -27.34 1.53
N ALA A 722 -17.05 -26.97 0.49
CA ALA A 722 -16.54 -27.06 -0.89
C ALA A 722 -15.44 -26.00 -1.12
N PRO A 723 -14.43 -26.27 -1.98
CA PRO A 723 -14.34 -27.36 -2.94
C PRO A 723 -13.84 -28.69 -2.36
N TRP A 724 -14.43 -29.79 -2.81
CA TRP A 724 -14.10 -31.15 -2.35
C TRP A 724 -12.99 -31.81 -3.19
N LEU A 725 -12.18 -32.66 -2.56
CA LEU A 725 -11.16 -33.47 -3.23
C LEU A 725 -11.79 -34.46 -4.24
N ASP A 726 -11.27 -34.50 -5.47
CA ASP A 726 -11.74 -35.40 -6.52
C ASP A 726 -11.26 -36.84 -6.26
N PRO A 727 -12.17 -37.80 -5.96
CA PRO A 727 -11.79 -39.19 -5.68
C PRO A 727 -11.05 -39.92 -6.80
N ARG A 728 -11.10 -39.38 -8.03
CA ARG A 728 -10.43 -39.96 -9.20
C ARG A 728 -8.96 -39.56 -9.29
N LYS A 729 -8.53 -38.57 -8.51
CA LYS A 729 -7.15 -38.11 -8.44
C LYS A 729 -6.52 -38.61 -7.15
N THR A 730 -5.20 -38.84 -7.19
CA THR A 730 -4.43 -39.10 -5.97
C THR A 730 -4.44 -37.85 -5.10
N VAL A 731 -4.70 -38.00 -3.80
CA VAL A 731 -4.56 -36.93 -2.82
C VAL A 731 -3.07 -36.59 -2.69
N PRO A 732 -2.66 -35.35 -3.02
CA PRO A 732 -1.25 -35.01 -3.05
C PRO A 732 -0.61 -34.90 -1.66
N ALA A 733 0.71 -35.10 -1.59
CA ALA A 733 1.48 -35.03 -0.36
C ALA A 733 1.28 -33.74 0.45
N TRP A 734 1.17 -32.58 -0.22
CA TRP A 734 1.01 -31.29 0.46
C TRP A 734 -0.33 -31.15 1.18
N VAL A 735 -1.41 -31.72 0.64
CA VAL A 735 -2.74 -31.74 1.29
C VAL A 735 -2.68 -32.59 2.57
N VAL A 736 -1.99 -33.73 2.50
CA VAL A 736 -1.79 -34.64 3.64
C VAL A 736 -0.93 -33.98 4.71
N ALA A 737 0.18 -33.37 4.33
CA ALA A 737 1.10 -32.70 5.25
C ALA A 737 0.43 -31.50 5.96
N GLY A 738 -0.30 -30.66 5.21
CA GLY A 738 -1.05 -29.54 5.79
C GLY A 738 -2.16 -30.00 6.75
N SER A 739 -2.84 -31.11 6.44
CA SER A 739 -3.81 -31.71 7.36
C SER A 739 -3.14 -32.29 8.60
N ALA A 740 -1.99 -32.96 8.44
CA ALA A 740 -1.25 -33.52 9.56
C ALA A 740 -0.77 -32.46 10.55
N LEU A 741 -0.41 -31.24 10.10
CA LEU A 741 -0.06 -30.13 10.99
C LEU A 741 -1.21 -29.76 11.94
N ARG A 742 -2.46 -29.88 11.49
CA ARG A 742 -3.64 -29.60 12.32
C ARG A 742 -3.96 -30.74 13.30
N ASP A 743 -3.77 -31.98 12.86
CA ASP A 743 -4.24 -33.18 13.60
C ASP A 743 -3.13 -34.00 14.26
N GLY A 744 -1.87 -33.60 14.10
CA GLY A 744 -0.71 -34.13 14.80
C GLY A 744 -0.09 -35.43 14.24
N SER A 745 -0.63 -36.05 13.19
CA SER A 745 -0.04 -37.29 12.64
C SER A 745 -0.33 -37.55 11.17
N VAL A 746 0.73 -37.66 10.35
CA VAL A 746 0.63 -38.10 8.95
C VAL A 746 0.01 -39.49 8.82
N GLY A 747 0.37 -40.41 9.73
CA GLY A 747 -0.12 -41.79 9.69
C GLY A 747 -1.65 -41.89 9.86
N VAL A 748 -2.20 -41.08 10.75
CA VAL A 748 -3.65 -40.99 10.99
C VAL A 748 -4.35 -40.44 9.74
N VAL A 749 -3.89 -39.32 9.20
CA VAL A 749 -4.50 -38.68 8.01
C VAL A 749 -4.49 -39.63 6.81
N VAL A 750 -3.38 -40.33 6.56
CA VAL A 750 -3.26 -41.29 5.47
C VAL A 750 -4.21 -42.48 5.67
N SER A 751 -4.37 -42.99 6.90
CA SER A 751 -5.29 -44.09 7.21
C SER A 751 -6.74 -43.67 6.96
N GLU A 752 -7.15 -42.54 7.52
CA GLU A 752 -8.53 -42.03 7.42
C GLU A 752 -8.93 -41.77 5.96
N LEU A 753 -8.06 -41.14 5.17
CA LEU A 753 -8.33 -40.91 3.74
C LEU A 753 -8.42 -42.22 2.94
N ARG A 754 -7.58 -43.21 3.24
CA ARG A 754 -7.63 -44.53 2.59
C ARG A 754 -8.88 -45.31 2.97
N GLU A 755 -9.33 -45.23 4.22
CA GLU A 755 -10.59 -45.82 4.70
C GLU A 755 -11.81 -45.19 4.00
N LEU A 756 -11.75 -43.89 3.69
CA LEU A 756 -12.77 -43.20 2.90
C LEU A 756 -12.73 -43.56 1.40
N GLY A 757 -11.69 -44.24 0.93
CA GLY A 757 -11.56 -44.74 -0.44
C GLY A 757 -10.64 -43.90 -1.34
N TYR A 758 -9.85 -42.97 -0.79
CA TYR A 758 -8.89 -42.19 -1.58
C TYR A 758 -7.56 -42.92 -1.78
N THR A 759 -6.94 -42.68 -2.94
CA THR A 759 -5.51 -42.96 -3.15
C THR A 759 -4.71 -41.77 -2.63
N VAL A 760 -3.68 -42.02 -1.82
CA VAL A 760 -2.97 -40.96 -1.06
C VAL A 760 -1.47 -41.10 -1.24
N GLU A 761 -0.81 -39.99 -1.56
CA GLU A 761 0.65 -39.87 -1.59
C GLU A 761 1.21 -39.66 -0.18
N ASP A 762 2.28 -40.37 0.17
CA ASP A 762 2.92 -40.24 1.49
C ASP A 762 3.91 -39.06 1.49
N PRO A 763 3.70 -38.01 2.29
CA PRO A 763 4.56 -36.82 2.28
C PRO A 763 6.00 -37.10 2.76
N ARG A 764 6.25 -38.23 3.44
CA ARG A 764 7.59 -38.61 3.89
C ARG A 764 8.47 -39.09 2.75
N THR A 765 7.86 -39.67 1.71
CA THR A 765 8.57 -40.25 0.56
C THR A 765 8.27 -39.56 -0.77
N ALA A 766 7.36 -38.59 -0.77
CA ALA A 766 7.00 -37.81 -1.95
C ALA A 766 8.24 -37.10 -2.57
N PRO A 767 8.34 -37.06 -3.91
CA PRO A 767 9.43 -36.39 -4.61
C PRO A 767 9.37 -34.88 -4.41
N LEU A 768 10.55 -34.28 -4.28
CA LEU A 768 10.69 -32.83 -4.12
C LEU A 768 10.91 -32.14 -5.46
N THR A 769 10.40 -30.93 -5.54
CA THR A 769 10.42 -30.08 -6.71
C THR A 769 11.25 -28.83 -6.40
N ALA A 770 12.36 -28.65 -7.12
CA ALA A 770 13.30 -27.56 -6.85
C ALA A 770 12.78 -26.18 -7.30
N VAL A 771 11.97 -26.15 -8.35
CA VAL A 771 11.36 -24.94 -8.92
C VAL A 771 9.89 -25.23 -9.26
N PRO A 772 8.96 -24.26 -9.12
CA PRO A 772 7.52 -24.50 -9.32
C PRO A 772 7.16 -25.11 -10.67
N GLY A 773 7.93 -24.85 -11.74
CA GLY A 773 7.82 -25.56 -13.01
C GLY A 773 6.54 -25.28 -13.80
N THR A 774 6.60 -25.51 -15.11
CA THR A 774 5.48 -25.31 -16.05
C THR A 774 4.65 -26.59 -16.18
N GLN A 775 3.37 -26.57 -15.80
CA GLN A 775 2.39 -27.59 -16.20
C GLN A 775 1.13 -26.88 -16.71
N GLY A 776 1.02 -26.78 -18.03
CA GLY A 776 -0.11 -26.12 -18.70
C GLY A 776 0.09 -25.95 -20.20
N GLY A 777 0.49 -27.01 -20.89
CA GLY A 777 0.47 -27.06 -22.36
C GLY A 777 0.43 -28.50 -22.81
N SER A 778 -0.76 -29.04 -23.02
CA SER A 778 -0.87 -30.20 -23.92
C SER A 778 -0.20 -29.82 -25.24
N PRO A 779 0.54 -30.73 -25.91
CA PRO A 779 0.98 -30.49 -27.28
C PRO A 779 -0.26 -30.53 -28.19
N SER A 780 -0.95 -29.40 -28.28
CA SER A 780 -2.03 -29.21 -29.26
C SER A 780 -1.39 -29.21 -30.65
N ARG A 781 -1.53 -30.36 -31.31
CA ARG A 781 -1.39 -30.58 -32.76
C ARG A 781 -0.25 -29.80 -33.43
N ALA A 782 0.91 -30.46 -33.54
CA ALA A 782 1.73 -30.30 -34.73
C ALA A 782 0.82 -30.52 -35.95
N THR A 783 0.49 -29.43 -36.65
CA THR A 783 -0.01 -29.51 -38.02
C THR A 783 1.18 -29.84 -38.90
N ASP A 784 1.52 -31.12 -38.97
CA ASP A 784 2.34 -31.67 -40.03
C ASP A 784 1.57 -31.46 -41.35
N THR A 785 1.86 -30.33 -42.01
CA THR A 785 1.63 -30.20 -43.45
C THR A 785 3.00 -30.38 -44.10
N PRO A 786 3.26 -31.50 -44.80
CA PRO A 786 4.54 -31.66 -45.49
C PRO A 786 4.57 -30.69 -46.68
N ALA A 787 5.38 -29.64 -46.56
CA ALA A 787 5.76 -28.79 -47.68
C ALA A 787 6.58 -29.61 -48.68
N ALA A 788 6.08 -29.72 -49.91
CA ALA A 788 6.83 -30.25 -51.04
C ALA A 788 8.07 -29.37 -51.35
N PRO A 789 9.21 -29.94 -51.79
CA PRO A 789 10.41 -29.17 -52.05
C PRO A 789 10.35 -28.51 -53.43
N GLY A 790 10.05 -27.21 -53.47
CA GLY A 790 10.27 -26.36 -54.64
C GLY A 790 11.66 -25.75 -54.58
N GLY A 791 12.56 -26.18 -55.47
CA GLY A 791 13.93 -25.68 -55.58
C GLY A 791 14.04 -24.21 -56.02
N PRO A 792 15.24 -23.60 -55.92
CA PRO A 792 15.45 -22.18 -56.13
C PRO A 792 15.39 -21.78 -57.62
N PRO A 793 14.98 -20.54 -57.95
CA PRO A 793 14.96 -20.07 -59.33
C PRO A 793 16.39 -19.73 -59.79
N ALA A 794 16.85 -20.42 -60.83
CA ALA A 794 18.03 -20.04 -61.59
C ALA A 794 17.69 -18.86 -62.51
N GLY A 795 18.62 -17.90 -62.58
CA GLY A 795 18.46 -16.63 -63.26
C GLY A 795 18.50 -16.69 -64.80
N ALA A 796 18.32 -15.48 -65.33
CA ALA A 796 18.33 -15.07 -66.72
C ALA A 796 19.40 -15.73 -67.62
N GLY A 797 18.97 -16.06 -68.85
CA GLY A 797 19.81 -16.36 -70.01
C GLY A 797 18.90 -16.48 -71.23
N GLY A 798 19.00 -15.53 -72.16
CA GLY A 798 18.00 -15.25 -73.18
C GLY A 798 17.99 -16.13 -74.43
N GLN A 799 16.88 -16.06 -75.15
CA GLN A 799 16.76 -15.63 -76.55
C GLN A 799 15.29 -15.36 -76.88
#